data_AF-A0A847GQ54-F1
#
_entry.id   AF-A0A847GQ54-F1
#
_cell.length_a   1.000
_cell.length_b   1.000
_cell.length_c   1.000
_cell.angle_alpha   90.00
_cell.angle_beta   90.00
_cell.angle_gamma   90.00
#
_symmetry.space_group_name_H-M   'P 1'
#
loop_
_entity.id
_entity.type
_entity.pdbx_description
1 polymer ?
#
loop_
_entity_poly.entity_id
_entity_poly.type
_entity_poly.pdbx_seq_one_letter_code
_entity_poly.pdbx_strand_id
1 'polypeptide(L)'
;MARTRGFRDRRTPKEPRLRETPESPWRKRREAKTWAAGLLILLAGAAAYSNSTHGEFVFDDAPAISMNPSIRRLWRLDEVLAPVDKLDYYRPVLNLSLAACYSVGGLEVVPYHLFNLGIHLGAALTLFGLVRRTLRLGPRDHPFGPASTSLALAATLLWMLHPLHTETVTYVVQRCEAMYGLFSLLALYCVMRGASAARPRRWYAGAVAACLLGMGSKEATAVAPFVILLYDRTFLASSLRSVFRQRWGLYVALAFTWGMLVPALLVSRSGHPDAGQAVTVWEYARSQFGVVVHYLRLSVWPAPLCLDYQWPVAQSVWDIVPPAAAIGTLAVLVLWTLWRWPRWGFLGASFFLTLAPSSSVIPILDLAFEHRMYLPLAPLVVAIVLGVYAAGRKLISRRPSLQPAAQWSGVCLVAVLAATLGTLTYLRNDDYRTALRIWQDTVAKAPKNSRAHTNLGAILVERGRADEGIACYRKALEIDPRNARTWANLGIALIRQGRVDEGRDCCQKALELDPRNAGTHYGFGVALVEQGRVEEGVACYRKALEIEPDHADAHSNLGLALVQQGKIDEGIGHFLTALEIAPDQAEVRNNFGHALLQLGRLDEALLQLRTALELAPDYASAHNNLGRVLTLQGRFGEARSHYEAALAGAPNEAQFHHNLSHVLAQMGKVAEAIHHGRRAAELRKETLGERHPDYAASLNNLGLMYQSEGDHARAEQLLRRATEIWKETLGETHPDYAAGLRNLAVIYRALGDRERAATVCRQVLELNPGDAQARYLLELLAP
;
A
#
# COMPACT_ATOMS: atom_id res chain seq x y z
N MET A 1 -54.13 -62.28 27.01
CA MET A 1 -54.51 -62.57 25.61
C MET A 1 -54.87 -61.24 24.95
N ALA A 2 -54.00 -60.65 24.10
CA ALA A 2 -54.00 -60.77 22.63
C ALA A 2 -55.33 -60.25 21.99
N ARG A 3 -55.43 -59.36 20.99
CA ARG A 3 -54.52 -58.86 19.94
C ARG A 3 -55.20 -57.65 19.21
N THR A 4 -54.42 -56.60 18.95
CA THR A 4 -54.25 -55.76 17.72
C THR A 4 -55.33 -55.52 16.64
N ARG A 5 -55.27 -54.27 16.09
CA ARG A 5 -55.57 -53.72 14.73
C ARG A 5 -56.83 -52.83 14.67
N GLY A 6 -56.84 -51.64 14.04
CA GLY A 6 -55.85 -51.01 13.17
C GLY A 6 -56.08 -49.52 12.93
N PHE A 7 -54.96 -48.85 12.59
CA PHE A 7 -54.84 -47.46 12.14
C PHE A 7 -55.55 -47.28 10.80
N ARG A 8 -56.49 -46.32 10.68
CA ARG A 8 -57.08 -45.89 9.40
C ARG A 8 -56.42 -44.58 8.95
N ASP A 9 -55.62 -44.72 7.91
CA ASP A 9 -54.98 -43.70 7.07
C ASP A 9 -56.02 -42.68 6.53
N ARG A 10 -56.03 -41.44 7.07
CA ARG A 10 -56.70 -40.30 6.42
C ARG A 10 -55.67 -39.59 5.55
N ARG A 11 -55.57 -40.06 4.31
CA ARG A 11 -54.88 -39.35 3.21
C ARG A 11 -55.49 -37.95 3.08
N THR A 12 -54.68 -36.93 3.33
CA THR A 12 -54.91 -35.54 2.89
C THR A 12 -55.11 -35.51 1.37
N PRO A 13 -56.07 -34.75 0.83
CA PRO A 13 -56.23 -34.62 -0.61
C PRO A 13 -54.98 -33.97 -1.20
N LYS A 14 -54.38 -34.62 -2.22
CA LYS A 14 -53.36 -33.97 -3.06
C LYS A 14 -54.04 -32.80 -3.78
N GLU A 15 -53.58 -31.58 -3.53
CA GLU A 15 -53.89 -30.42 -4.37
C GLU A 15 -53.59 -30.77 -5.84
N PRO A 16 -54.46 -30.41 -6.79
CA PRO A 16 -54.17 -30.62 -8.20
C PRO A 16 -52.97 -29.77 -8.59
N ARG A 17 -51.91 -30.43 -9.09
CA ARG A 17 -50.77 -29.77 -9.74
C ARG A 17 -51.32 -28.93 -10.89
N LEU A 18 -51.31 -27.61 -10.73
CA LEU A 18 -51.60 -26.67 -11.80
C LEU A 18 -50.71 -27.01 -13.00
N ARG A 19 -51.31 -27.52 -14.08
CA ARG A 19 -50.69 -27.56 -15.40
C ARG A 19 -50.21 -26.15 -15.73
N GLU A 20 -48.96 -26.03 -16.16
CA GLU A 20 -48.37 -24.77 -16.61
C GLU A 20 -49.25 -24.17 -17.70
N THR A 21 -49.86 -23.02 -17.39
CA THR A 21 -50.62 -22.21 -18.33
C THR A 21 -49.65 -21.37 -19.17
N PRO A 22 -50.00 -21.00 -20.41
CA PRO A 22 -49.18 -20.12 -21.24
C PRO A 22 -48.84 -18.83 -20.49
N GLU A 23 -47.60 -18.34 -20.63
CA GLU A 23 -47.11 -17.18 -19.89
C GLU A 23 -48.06 -15.97 -19.99
N SER A 24 -48.76 -15.65 -18.91
CA SER A 24 -49.70 -14.53 -18.93
C SER A 24 -48.97 -13.19 -19.13
N PRO A 25 -49.55 -12.23 -19.89
CA PRO A 25 -48.96 -10.90 -20.11
C PRO A 25 -48.56 -10.16 -18.83
N TRP A 26 -49.28 -10.43 -17.73
CA TRP A 26 -49.02 -9.90 -16.40
C TRP A 26 -47.71 -10.40 -15.79
N ARG A 27 -47.37 -11.68 -16.01
CA ARG A 27 -46.11 -12.27 -15.55
C ARG A 27 -44.93 -11.65 -16.30
N LYS A 28 -45.02 -11.53 -17.63
CA LYS A 28 -44.02 -10.88 -18.48
C LYS A 28 -43.75 -9.43 -18.08
N ARG A 29 -44.80 -8.62 -17.86
CA ARG A 29 -44.64 -7.21 -17.40
C ARG A 29 -43.95 -7.11 -16.03
N ARG A 30 -44.24 -8.04 -15.10
CA ARG A 30 -43.64 -8.04 -13.76
C ARG A 30 -42.17 -8.47 -13.77
N GLU A 31 -41.82 -9.39 -14.66
CA GLU A 31 -40.45 -9.79 -14.91
C GLU A 31 -39.65 -8.66 -15.56
N ALA A 32 -40.21 -7.99 -16.59
CA ALA A 32 -39.60 -6.82 -17.22
C ALA A 32 -39.28 -5.69 -16.22
N LYS A 33 -40.21 -5.35 -15.31
CA LYS A 33 -39.96 -4.36 -14.23
C LYS A 33 -38.83 -4.78 -13.28
N THR A 34 -38.65 -6.08 -13.07
CA THR A 34 -37.59 -6.59 -12.19
C THR A 34 -36.22 -6.50 -12.87
N TRP A 35 -36.15 -6.83 -14.16
CA TRP A 35 -34.94 -6.67 -14.96
C TRP A 35 -34.54 -5.22 -15.14
N ALA A 36 -35.50 -4.32 -15.43
CA ALA A 36 -35.26 -2.89 -15.53
C ALA A 36 -34.69 -2.31 -14.22
N ALA A 37 -35.22 -2.72 -13.07
CA ALA A 37 -34.68 -2.33 -11.77
C ALA A 37 -33.24 -2.82 -11.56
N GLY A 38 -32.94 -4.07 -11.94
CA GLY A 38 -31.58 -4.61 -11.89
C GLY A 38 -30.61 -3.86 -12.78
N LEU A 39 -31.01 -3.54 -14.02
CA LEU A 39 -30.20 -2.74 -14.95
C LEU A 39 -29.95 -1.33 -14.41
N LEU A 40 -30.96 -0.68 -13.83
CA LEU A 40 -30.80 0.65 -13.23
C LEU A 40 -29.80 0.64 -12.06
N ILE A 41 -29.84 -0.39 -11.21
CA ILE A 41 -28.86 -0.58 -10.12
C ILE A 41 -27.44 -0.68 -10.71
N LEU A 42 -27.25 -1.51 -11.74
CA LEU A 42 -25.95 -1.68 -12.38
C LEU A 42 -25.43 -0.37 -13.00
N LEU A 43 -26.26 0.32 -13.78
CA LEU A 43 -25.87 1.57 -14.44
C LEU A 43 -25.58 2.69 -13.43
N ALA A 44 -26.43 2.85 -12.41
CA ALA A 44 -26.22 3.88 -11.39
C ALA A 44 -24.95 3.62 -10.56
N GLY A 45 -24.69 2.37 -10.18
CA GLY A 45 -23.47 2.01 -9.44
C GLY A 45 -22.21 2.18 -10.29
N ALA A 46 -22.25 1.73 -11.55
CA ALA A 46 -21.13 1.93 -12.48
C ALA A 46 -20.85 3.42 -12.73
N ALA A 47 -21.88 4.26 -12.85
CA ALA A 47 -21.72 5.70 -13.01
C ALA A 47 -21.08 6.35 -11.78
N ALA A 48 -21.58 6.03 -10.57
CA ALA A 48 -21.08 6.62 -9.32
C ALA A 48 -19.63 6.25 -9.00
N TYR A 49 -19.14 5.10 -9.46
CA TYR A 49 -17.76 4.65 -9.27
C TYR A 49 -16.91 4.67 -10.54
N SER A 50 -17.40 5.29 -11.63
CA SER A 50 -16.71 5.30 -12.92
C SER A 50 -15.32 5.93 -12.90
N ASN A 51 -15.06 6.84 -11.95
CA ASN A 51 -13.76 7.48 -11.77
C ASN A 51 -12.86 6.79 -10.74
N SER A 52 -13.30 5.67 -10.12
CA SER A 52 -12.51 4.97 -9.09
C SER A 52 -11.33 4.18 -9.66
N THR A 53 -11.28 3.95 -10.97
CA THR A 53 -10.23 3.14 -11.61
C THR A 53 -8.91 3.89 -11.85
N HIS A 54 -8.85 5.17 -11.49
CA HIS A 54 -7.68 6.01 -11.67
C HIS A 54 -7.08 6.32 -10.29
N GLY A 55 -5.84 5.90 -10.04
CA GLY A 55 -5.15 6.15 -8.78
C GLY A 55 -3.94 5.26 -8.57
N GLU A 56 -3.35 5.40 -7.38
CA GLU A 56 -2.22 4.63 -6.87
C GLU A 56 -2.71 3.64 -5.79
N PHE A 57 -1.95 2.58 -5.51
CA PHE A 57 -2.13 1.81 -4.29
C PHE A 57 -1.74 2.67 -3.09
N VAL A 58 -2.65 2.84 -2.12
CA VAL A 58 -2.44 3.71 -0.96
C VAL A 58 -2.40 2.91 0.34
N PHE A 59 -1.56 3.33 1.29
CA PHE A 59 -1.51 2.79 2.66
C PHE A 59 -1.35 1.27 2.71
N ASP A 60 -2.34 0.54 3.24
CA ASP A 60 -2.32 -0.91 3.43
C ASP A 60 -2.34 -1.67 2.10
N ASP A 61 -2.65 -1.01 0.98
CA ASP A 61 -2.54 -1.61 -0.35
C ASP A 61 -1.08 -1.98 -0.67
N ALA A 62 -0.10 -1.19 -0.23
CA ALA A 62 1.31 -1.47 -0.48
C ALA A 62 1.79 -2.79 0.15
N PRO A 63 1.65 -3.02 1.48
CA PRO A 63 2.01 -4.30 2.08
C PRO A 63 1.12 -5.46 1.63
N ALA A 64 -0.15 -5.22 1.30
CA ALA A 64 -1.05 -6.29 0.88
C ALA A 64 -0.90 -6.69 -0.60
N ILE A 65 -0.37 -5.79 -1.46
CA ILE A 65 -0.32 -5.98 -2.92
C ILE A 65 1.11 -5.81 -3.44
N SER A 66 1.71 -4.64 -3.30
CA SER A 66 3.00 -4.30 -3.89
C SER A 66 4.18 -5.04 -3.26
N MET A 67 4.12 -5.29 -1.95
CA MET A 67 5.17 -5.98 -1.20
C MET A 67 4.79 -7.41 -0.81
N ASN A 68 3.63 -7.90 -1.25
CA ASN A 68 3.13 -9.22 -0.85
C ASN A 68 3.61 -10.32 -1.82
N PRO A 69 4.54 -11.20 -1.43
CA PRO A 69 5.01 -12.29 -2.28
C PRO A 69 3.95 -13.38 -2.48
N SER A 70 3.03 -13.57 -1.53
CA SER A 70 2.05 -14.66 -1.56
C SER A 70 1.03 -14.54 -2.69
N ILE A 71 0.80 -13.33 -3.21
CA ILE A 71 -0.18 -13.11 -4.31
C ILE A 71 0.44 -13.26 -5.69
N ARG A 72 1.75 -13.46 -5.79
CA ARG A 72 2.49 -13.49 -7.06
C ARG A 72 2.16 -14.72 -7.90
N ARG A 73 1.69 -15.82 -7.28
CA ARG A 73 1.40 -17.10 -7.94
C ARG A 73 0.03 -17.62 -7.52
N LEU A 74 -1.00 -17.35 -8.33
CA LEU A 74 -2.39 -17.76 -8.04
C LEU A 74 -2.56 -19.28 -7.79
N TRP A 75 -1.73 -20.13 -8.42
CA TRP A 75 -1.81 -21.59 -8.30
C TRP A 75 -1.15 -22.17 -7.05
N ARG A 76 -0.31 -21.40 -6.32
CA ARG A 76 0.28 -21.82 -5.04
C ARG A 76 -0.72 -21.57 -3.91
N LEU A 77 -1.77 -22.38 -3.86
CA LEU A 77 -2.85 -22.23 -2.87
C LEU A 77 -2.36 -22.39 -1.43
N ASP A 78 -1.27 -23.13 -1.22
CA ASP A 78 -0.53 -23.20 0.04
C ASP A 78 -0.05 -21.82 0.50
N GLU A 79 0.55 -21.04 -0.40
CA GLU A 79 1.05 -19.68 -0.12
C GLU A 79 -0.11 -18.66 -0.07
N VAL A 80 -1.07 -18.75 -1.00
CA VAL A 80 -2.17 -17.77 -1.12
C VAL A 80 -3.16 -17.87 0.04
N LEU A 81 -3.48 -19.08 0.52
CA LEU A 81 -4.45 -19.29 1.61
C LEU A 81 -3.80 -19.33 3.01
N ALA A 82 -2.47 -19.38 3.09
CA ALA A 82 -1.73 -19.31 4.33
C ALA A 82 -0.46 -18.45 4.15
N PRO A 83 -0.61 -17.13 3.92
CA PRO A 83 0.53 -16.25 3.74
C PRO A 83 1.42 -16.29 4.99
N VAL A 84 2.70 -16.58 4.78
CA VAL A 84 3.69 -16.89 5.83
C VAL A 84 4.27 -15.62 6.47
N ASP A 85 4.14 -14.45 5.83
CA ASP A 85 4.84 -13.21 6.22
C ASP A 85 3.94 -12.04 6.63
N LYS A 86 4.31 -11.42 7.77
CA LYS A 86 4.16 -10.02 8.26
C LYS A 86 2.85 -9.24 8.10
N LEU A 87 1.79 -9.77 7.49
CA LEU A 87 0.46 -9.16 7.57
C LEU A 87 -0.21 -9.69 8.83
N ASP A 88 -0.37 -8.86 9.86
CA ASP A 88 -0.94 -9.17 11.18
C ASP A 88 -2.36 -9.81 11.19
N TYR A 89 -2.92 -10.15 10.03
CA TYR A 89 -4.28 -10.63 9.86
C TYR A 89 -4.38 -11.80 8.86
N TYR A 90 -4.70 -12.99 9.37
CA TYR A 90 -5.02 -14.17 8.54
C TYR A 90 -6.34 -13.97 7.78
N ARG A 91 -6.27 -13.62 6.48
CA ARG A 91 -7.44 -13.40 5.59
C ARG A 91 -7.29 -14.11 4.24
N PRO A 92 -7.47 -15.44 4.18
CA PRO A 92 -7.16 -16.26 3.00
C PRO A 92 -7.98 -15.90 1.75
N VAL A 93 -9.26 -15.56 1.92
CA VAL A 93 -10.14 -15.26 0.78
C VAL A 93 -9.90 -13.84 0.26
N LEU A 94 -9.53 -12.91 1.13
CA LEU A 94 -9.03 -11.59 0.72
C LEU A 94 -7.76 -11.76 -0.12
N ASN A 95 -6.77 -12.49 0.40
CA ASN A 95 -5.50 -12.71 -0.29
C ASN A 95 -5.67 -13.41 -1.65
N LEU A 96 -6.54 -14.43 -1.70
CA LEU A 96 -6.93 -15.07 -2.96
C LEU A 96 -7.55 -14.09 -3.96
N SER A 97 -8.39 -13.16 -3.50
CA SER A 97 -8.98 -12.15 -4.38
C SER A 97 -7.95 -11.17 -4.94
N LEU A 98 -6.90 -10.85 -4.16
CA LEU A 98 -5.78 -10.02 -4.59
C LEU A 98 -4.89 -10.75 -5.59
N ALA A 99 -4.58 -12.03 -5.33
CA ALA A 99 -3.85 -12.90 -6.26
C ALA A 99 -4.58 -13.09 -7.60
N ALA A 100 -5.91 -13.19 -7.57
CA ALA A 100 -6.72 -13.25 -8.78
C ALA A 100 -6.59 -11.95 -9.59
N CYS A 101 -6.64 -10.78 -8.95
CA CYS A 101 -6.44 -9.50 -9.63
C CYS A 101 -5.02 -9.37 -10.20
N TYR A 102 -4.00 -9.76 -9.40
CA TYR A 102 -2.60 -9.76 -9.82
C TYR A 102 -2.37 -10.65 -11.06
N SER A 103 -3.03 -11.81 -11.13
CA SER A 103 -2.92 -12.70 -12.30
C SER A 103 -3.49 -12.11 -13.59
N VAL A 104 -4.36 -11.10 -13.48
CA VAL A 104 -5.01 -10.45 -14.64
C VAL A 104 -4.22 -9.23 -15.11
N GLY A 105 -3.69 -8.41 -14.19
CA GLY A 105 -3.02 -7.15 -14.57
C GLY A 105 -1.78 -6.78 -13.76
N GLY A 106 -1.19 -7.72 -13.01
CA GLY A 106 0.01 -7.44 -12.21
C GLY A 106 -0.21 -6.34 -11.18
N LEU A 107 0.62 -5.31 -11.22
CA LEU A 107 0.52 -4.14 -10.34
C LEU A 107 -0.30 -2.98 -10.95
N GLU A 108 -1.00 -3.21 -12.06
CA GLU A 108 -1.98 -2.25 -12.56
C GLU A 108 -3.17 -2.15 -11.61
N VAL A 109 -3.63 -0.93 -11.34
CA VAL A 109 -4.65 -0.65 -10.32
C VAL A 109 -6.07 -0.97 -10.81
N VAL A 110 -6.31 -0.90 -12.14
CA VAL A 110 -7.64 -1.06 -12.75
C VAL A 110 -8.34 -2.38 -12.43
N PRO A 111 -7.71 -3.58 -12.58
CA PRO A 111 -8.37 -4.86 -12.28
C PRO A 111 -8.86 -4.95 -10.83
N TYR A 112 -8.12 -4.34 -9.90
CA TYR A 112 -8.47 -4.32 -8.49
C TYR A 112 -9.74 -3.51 -8.24
N HIS A 113 -9.86 -2.31 -8.80
CA HIS A 113 -11.09 -1.52 -8.65
C HIS A 113 -12.29 -2.13 -9.37
N LEU A 114 -12.10 -2.71 -10.56
CA LEU A 114 -13.18 -3.42 -11.26
C LEU A 114 -13.69 -4.61 -10.45
N PHE A 115 -12.80 -5.32 -9.76
CA PHE A 115 -13.18 -6.40 -8.84
C PHE A 115 -14.00 -5.88 -7.66
N ASN A 116 -13.57 -4.77 -7.03
CA ASN A 116 -14.30 -4.13 -5.94
C ASN A 116 -15.70 -3.67 -6.38
N LEU A 117 -15.79 -3.00 -7.53
CA LEU A 117 -17.06 -2.58 -8.10
C LEU A 117 -17.95 -3.80 -8.40
N GLY A 118 -17.39 -4.89 -8.91
CA GLY A 118 -18.09 -6.15 -9.12
C GLY A 118 -18.69 -6.73 -7.82
N ILE A 119 -17.93 -6.73 -6.73
CA ILE A 119 -18.41 -7.15 -5.40
C ILE A 119 -19.56 -6.23 -4.94
N HIS A 120 -19.39 -4.92 -5.06
CA HIS A 120 -20.36 -3.93 -4.62
C HIS A 120 -21.69 -4.04 -5.39
N LEU A 121 -21.62 -4.14 -6.72
CA LEU A 121 -22.78 -4.37 -7.58
C LEU A 121 -23.45 -5.73 -7.28
N GLY A 122 -22.66 -6.78 -7.05
CA GLY A 122 -23.16 -8.08 -6.60
C GLY A 122 -23.92 -8.00 -5.27
N ALA A 123 -23.41 -7.22 -4.33
CA ALA A 123 -24.05 -6.99 -3.03
C ALA A 123 -25.36 -6.21 -3.20
N ALA A 124 -25.37 -5.17 -4.03
CA ALA A 124 -26.55 -4.38 -4.34
C ALA A 124 -27.67 -5.24 -4.98
N LEU A 125 -27.34 -6.07 -5.97
CA LEU A 125 -28.31 -6.99 -6.59
C LEU A 125 -28.84 -8.03 -5.60
N THR A 126 -27.98 -8.52 -4.71
CA THR A 126 -28.36 -9.47 -3.65
C THR A 126 -29.30 -8.82 -2.64
N LEU A 127 -29.00 -7.60 -2.20
CA LEU A 127 -29.86 -6.80 -1.31
C LEU A 127 -31.22 -6.53 -1.96
N PHE A 128 -31.23 -6.08 -3.22
CA PHE A 128 -32.47 -5.89 -4.00
C PHE A 128 -33.29 -7.18 -4.05
N GLY A 129 -32.63 -8.29 -4.36
CA GLY A 129 -33.24 -9.61 -4.45
C GLY A 129 -33.82 -10.10 -3.12
N LEU A 130 -33.15 -9.80 -2.01
CA LEU A 130 -33.55 -10.11 -0.64
C LEU A 130 -34.76 -9.26 -0.24
N VAL A 131 -34.63 -7.93 -0.21
CA VAL A 131 -35.69 -6.99 0.21
C VAL A 131 -36.97 -7.22 -0.59
N ARG A 132 -36.87 -7.31 -1.93
CA ARG A 132 -38.03 -7.54 -2.81
C ARG A 132 -38.78 -8.83 -2.45
N ARG A 133 -38.06 -9.90 -2.10
CA ARG A 133 -38.67 -11.19 -1.77
C ARG A 133 -39.22 -11.20 -0.36
N THR A 134 -38.49 -10.64 0.61
CA THR A 134 -38.94 -10.50 1.99
C THR A 134 -40.23 -9.69 2.09
N LEU A 135 -40.37 -8.58 1.34
CA LEU A 135 -41.60 -7.79 1.32
C LEU A 135 -42.81 -8.54 0.74
N ARG A 136 -42.57 -9.64 0.01
CA ARG A 136 -43.61 -10.55 -0.50
C ARG A 136 -43.89 -11.73 0.43
N LEU A 137 -43.08 -11.93 1.48
CA LEU A 137 -43.35 -12.92 2.52
C LEU A 137 -44.43 -12.35 3.44
N GLY A 138 -45.68 -12.79 3.29
CA GLY A 138 -46.81 -12.37 4.13
C GLY A 138 -48.17 -12.70 3.49
N PRO A 139 -49.28 -12.40 4.20
CA PRO A 139 -50.63 -12.52 3.65
C PRO A 139 -50.76 -11.73 2.33
N ARG A 140 -51.63 -12.18 1.42
CA ARG A 140 -51.77 -11.60 0.06
C ARG A 140 -52.07 -10.09 0.10
N ASP A 141 -52.68 -9.58 1.17
CA ASP A 141 -53.08 -8.17 1.33
C ASP A 141 -52.05 -7.32 2.09
N HIS A 142 -50.81 -7.81 2.25
CA HIS A 142 -49.81 -7.09 3.01
C HIS A 142 -49.43 -5.74 2.35
N PRO A 143 -49.42 -4.62 3.12
CA PRO A 143 -48.99 -3.28 2.77
C PRO A 143 -47.94 -3.11 1.66
N PHE A 144 -46.84 -3.85 1.75
CA PHE A 144 -45.64 -3.62 0.95
C PHE A 144 -45.55 -4.56 -0.27
N GLY A 145 -46.42 -5.57 -0.36
CA GLY A 145 -46.36 -6.60 -1.41
C GLY A 145 -46.48 -6.03 -2.83
N PRO A 146 -47.49 -5.18 -3.13
CA PRO A 146 -47.66 -4.59 -4.45
C PRO A 146 -46.49 -3.66 -4.86
N ALA A 147 -45.92 -2.93 -3.90
CA ALA A 147 -44.81 -2.00 -4.12
C ALA A 147 -43.41 -2.63 -3.94
N SER A 148 -43.32 -3.97 -3.76
CA SER A 148 -42.08 -4.64 -3.35
C SER A 148 -40.88 -4.35 -4.26
N THR A 149 -41.11 -4.22 -5.57
CA THR A 149 -40.03 -3.98 -6.54
C THR A 149 -39.53 -2.54 -6.43
N SER A 150 -40.43 -1.56 -6.35
CA SER A 150 -40.06 -0.14 -6.24
C SER A 150 -39.41 0.18 -4.89
N LEU A 151 -39.91 -0.41 -3.80
CA LEU A 151 -39.33 -0.23 -2.46
C LEU A 151 -37.95 -0.88 -2.35
N ALA A 152 -37.77 -2.08 -2.92
CA ALA A 152 -36.45 -2.71 -2.97
C ALA A 152 -35.48 -1.91 -3.84
N LEU A 153 -35.92 -1.41 -5.00
CA LEU A 153 -35.10 -0.56 -5.85
C LEU A 153 -34.68 0.72 -5.14
N ALA A 154 -35.61 1.42 -4.49
CA ALA A 154 -35.32 2.63 -3.73
C ALA A 154 -34.32 2.36 -2.60
N ALA A 155 -34.54 1.33 -1.78
CA ALA A 155 -33.63 0.98 -0.69
C ALA A 155 -32.23 0.59 -1.21
N THR A 156 -32.16 -0.18 -2.29
CA THR A 156 -30.87 -0.58 -2.87
C THR A 156 -30.13 0.60 -3.51
N LEU A 157 -30.80 1.48 -4.25
CA LEU A 157 -30.15 2.67 -4.82
C LEU A 157 -29.61 3.59 -3.73
N LEU A 158 -30.41 3.87 -2.70
CA LEU A 158 -29.99 4.75 -1.61
C LEU A 158 -28.86 4.14 -0.76
N TRP A 159 -28.82 2.81 -0.60
CA TRP A 159 -27.71 2.13 0.06
C TRP A 159 -26.46 2.15 -0.82
N MET A 160 -26.53 1.61 -2.05
CA MET A 160 -25.39 1.46 -2.95
C MET A 160 -24.72 2.79 -3.29
N LEU A 161 -25.49 3.86 -3.50
CA LEU A 161 -24.97 5.17 -3.85
C LEU A 161 -24.50 5.99 -2.64
N HIS A 162 -24.64 5.47 -1.43
CA HIS A 162 -24.32 6.22 -0.22
C HIS A 162 -22.79 6.46 -0.09
N PRO A 163 -22.34 7.70 0.15
CA PRO A 163 -20.90 8.02 0.23
C PRO A 163 -20.10 7.31 1.33
N LEU A 164 -20.78 6.74 2.33
CA LEU A 164 -20.14 5.87 3.35
C LEU A 164 -19.48 4.61 2.77
N HIS A 165 -19.77 4.25 1.52
CA HIS A 165 -19.20 3.07 0.88
C HIS A 165 -17.93 3.37 0.08
N THR A 166 -17.55 4.63 -0.12
CA THR A 166 -16.38 4.98 -0.94
C THR A 166 -15.10 4.38 -0.41
N GLU A 167 -14.91 4.38 0.91
CA GLU A 167 -13.75 3.73 1.53
C GLU A 167 -13.73 2.25 1.19
N THR A 168 -14.85 1.54 1.36
CA THR A 168 -14.95 0.10 1.09
C THR A 168 -14.77 -0.29 -0.39
N VAL A 169 -15.19 0.58 -1.32
CA VAL A 169 -15.18 0.28 -2.76
C VAL A 169 -13.90 0.79 -3.44
N THR A 170 -13.46 1.99 -3.09
CA THR A 170 -12.33 2.65 -3.74
C THR A 170 -11.00 2.35 -3.06
N TYR A 171 -10.92 2.24 -1.73
CA TYR A 171 -9.69 1.78 -1.06
C TYR A 171 -9.55 0.26 -1.23
N VAL A 172 -8.56 -0.18 -2.02
CA VAL A 172 -8.53 -1.50 -2.65
C VAL A 172 -8.61 -2.65 -1.65
N VAL A 173 -7.79 -2.65 -0.60
CA VAL A 173 -7.76 -3.69 0.44
C VAL A 173 -8.99 -3.67 1.35
N GLN A 174 -9.65 -2.51 1.50
CA GLN A 174 -10.90 -2.41 2.26
C GLN A 174 -12.07 -3.14 1.60
N ARG A 175 -11.87 -3.73 0.40
CA ARG A 175 -12.78 -4.72 -0.21
C ARG A 175 -13.17 -5.85 0.74
N CYS A 176 -12.35 -6.16 1.75
CA CYS A 176 -12.69 -7.17 2.76
C CYS A 176 -14.05 -6.88 3.43
N GLU A 177 -14.39 -5.61 3.66
CA GLU A 177 -15.70 -5.18 4.16
C GLU A 177 -16.81 -5.38 3.13
N ALA A 178 -16.52 -5.10 1.85
CA ALA A 178 -17.46 -5.32 0.75
C ALA A 178 -17.78 -6.81 0.57
N MET A 179 -16.75 -7.67 0.67
CA MET A 179 -16.86 -9.13 0.62
C MET A 179 -17.63 -9.67 1.82
N TYR A 180 -17.34 -9.19 3.04
CA TYR A 180 -18.14 -9.48 4.24
C TYR A 180 -19.63 -9.17 4.00
N GLY A 181 -19.94 -7.97 3.50
CA GLY A 181 -21.31 -7.57 3.19
C GLY A 181 -21.96 -8.47 2.13
N LEU A 182 -21.27 -8.69 0.99
CA LEU A 182 -21.77 -9.54 -0.09
C LEU A 182 -22.06 -10.96 0.40
N PHE A 183 -21.11 -11.61 1.06
CA PHE A 183 -21.25 -12.99 1.49
C PHE A 183 -22.29 -13.15 2.60
N SER A 184 -22.41 -12.19 3.51
CA SER A 184 -23.49 -12.18 4.52
C SER A 184 -24.87 -12.07 3.86
N LEU A 185 -25.02 -11.18 2.87
CA LEU A 185 -26.27 -11.03 2.11
C LEU A 185 -26.58 -12.28 1.26
N LEU A 186 -25.56 -12.89 0.64
CA LEU A 186 -25.71 -14.12 -0.13
C LEU A 186 -26.12 -15.30 0.76
N ALA A 187 -25.52 -15.43 1.94
CA ALA A 187 -25.87 -16.46 2.90
C ALA A 187 -27.35 -16.35 3.31
N LEU A 188 -27.78 -15.13 3.66
CA LEU A 188 -29.16 -14.84 4.01
C LEU A 188 -30.12 -15.08 2.83
N TYR A 189 -29.75 -14.65 1.63
CA TYR A 189 -30.51 -14.86 0.40
C TYR A 189 -30.68 -16.35 0.10
N CYS A 190 -29.61 -17.13 0.24
CA CYS A 190 -29.61 -18.58 0.09
C CYS A 190 -30.56 -19.26 1.09
N VAL A 191 -30.53 -18.90 2.37
CA VAL A 191 -31.47 -19.46 3.36
C VAL A 191 -32.92 -19.14 3.02
N MET A 192 -33.20 -17.88 2.63
CA MET A 192 -34.53 -17.47 2.16
C MET A 192 -34.98 -18.29 0.95
N ARG A 193 -34.10 -18.52 -0.04
CA ARG A 193 -34.44 -19.31 -1.24
C ARG A 193 -34.65 -20.78 -0.90
N GLY A 194 -33.80 -21.34 -0.04
CA GLY A 194 -33.93 -22.72 0.44
C GLY A 194 -35.26 -22.95 1.14
N ALA A 195 -35.76 -21.95 1.88
CA ALA A 195 -37.04 -22.04 2.58
C ALA A 195 -38.25 -22.34 1.71
N SER A 196 -38.23 -21.88 0.46
CA SER A 196 -39.34 -22.02 -0.49
C SER A 196 -39.01 -22.94 -1.67
N ALA A 197 -37.81 -23.54 -1.70
CA ALA A 197 -37.35 -24.35 -2.83
C ALA A 197 -37.76 -25.82 -2.67
N ALA A 198 -38.11 -26.46 -3.79
CA ALA A 198 -38.33 -27.91 -3.84
C ALA A 198 -37.07 -28.71 -3.44
N ARG A 199 -35.87 -28.16 -3.69
CA ARG A 199 -34.57 -28.75 -3.33
C ARG A 199 -33.80 -27.80 -2.39
N PRO A 200 -34.13 -27.77 -1.09
CA PRO A 200 -33.58 -26.79 -0.14
C PRO A 200 -32.08 -26.98 0.13
N ARG A 201 -31.58 -28.23 0.07
CA ARG A 201 -30.19 -28.58 0.43
C ARG A 201 -29.14 -27.81 -0.38
N ARG A 202 -29.35 -27.58 -1.68
CA ARG A 202 -28.40 -26.82 -2.53
C ARG A 202 -28.27 -25.37 -2.09
N TRP A 203 -29.39 -24.76 -1.72
CA TRP A 203 -29.40 -23.40 -1.21
C TRP A 203 -28.76 -23.31 0.17
N TYR A 204 -29.03 -24.27 1.06
CA TYR A 204 -28.37 -24.32 2.37
C TYR A 204 -26.86 -24.55 2.26
N ALA A 205 -26.40 -25.41 1.35
CA ALA A 205 -24.98 -25.55 1.05
C ALA A 205 -24.38 -24.23 0.53
N GLY A 206 -25.09 -23.52 -0.36
CA GLY A 206 -24.69 -22.19 -0.80
C GLY A 206 -24.62 -21.15 0.33
N ALA A 207 -25.50 -21.25 1.34
CA ALA A 207 -25.44 -20.38 2.51
C ALA A 207 -24.21 -20.64 3.37
N VAL A 208 -23.88 -21.92 3.61
CA VAL A 208 -22.68 -22.33 4.35
C VAL A 208 -21.42 -21.92 3.59
N ALA A 209 -21.36 -22.13 2.28
CA ALA A 209 -20.24 -21.70 1.45
C ALA A 209 -20.04 -20.18 1.48
N ALA A 210 -21.13 -19.40 1.40
CA ALA A 210 -21.05 -17.95 1.53
C ALA A 210 -20.52 -17.54 2.92
N CYS A 211 -20.99 -18.15 4.01
CA CYS A 211 -20.45 -17.88 5.35
C CYS A 211 -18.95 -18.21 5.46
N LEU A 212 -18.49 -19.33 4.91
CA LEU A 212 -17.06 -19.70 4.89
C LEU A 212 -16.22 -18.67 4.13
N LEU A 213 -16.66 -18.28 2.93
CA LEU A 213 -15.99 -17.27 2.11
C LEU A 213 -15.94 -15.91 2.81
N GLY A 214 -17.04 -15.52 3.46
CA GLY A 214 -17.09 -14.28 4.24
C GLY A 214 -16.16 -14.33 5.45
N MET A 215 -16.12 -15.42 6.22
CA MET A 215 -15.18 -15.56 7.35
C MET A 215 -13.72 -15.54 6.92
N GLY A 216 -13.39 -16.18 5.79
CA GLY A 216 -12.05 -16.11 5.21
C GLY A 216 -11.69 -14.75 4.61
N SER A 217 -12.67 -13.85 4.42
CA SER A 217 -12.45 -12.47 3.98
C SER A 217 -12.32 -11.51 5.17
N LYS A 218 -13.19 -11.69 6.19
CA LYS A 218 -13.26 -10.87 7.40
C LYS A 218 -13.97 -11.62 8.53
N GLU A 219 -13.36 -11.59 9.70
CA GLU A 219 -13.83 -12.22 10.94
C GLU A 219 -15.21 -11.74 11.40
N ALA A 220 -15.59 -10.49 11.09
CA ALA A 220 -16.91 -9.91 11.39
C ALA A 220 -18.09 -10.74 10.83
N THR A 221 -17.85 -11.56 9.80
CA THR A 221 -18.84 -12.51 9.26
C THR A 221 -19.32 -13.53 10.29
N ALA A 222 -18.61 -13.71 11.42
CA ALA A 222 -19.04 -14.52 12.56
C ALA A 222 -20.48 -14.24 13.02
N VAL A 223 -20.99 -13.02 12.77
CA VAL A 223 -22.36 -12.64 13.15
C VAL A 223 -23.44 -13.09 12.16
N ALA A 224 -23.08 -13.46 10.91
CA ALA A 224 -24.04 -13.82 9.88
C ALA A 224 -24.99 -14.98 10.29
N PRO A 225 -24.53 -16.07 10.95
CA PRO A 225 -25.42 -17.11 11.47
C PRO A 225 -26.50 -16.60 12.43
N PHE A 226 -26.21 -15.58 13.26
CA PHE A 226 -27.18 -14.98 14.18
C PHE A 226 -28.21 -14.12 13.44
N VAL A 227 -27.78 -13.33 12.46
CA VAL A 227 -28.69 -12.55 11.60
C VAL A 227 -29.60 -13.49 10.80
N ILE A 228 -29.07 -14.60 10.29
CA ILE A 228 -29.84 -15.65 9.61
C ILE A 228 -30.88 -16.28 10.54
N LEU A 229 -30.48 -16.64 11.77
CA LEU A 229 -31.39 -17.20 12.77
C LEU A 229 -32.54 -16.24 13.09
N LEU A 230 -32.21 -14.95 13.27
CA LEU A 230 -33.19 -13.91 13.52
C LEU A 230 -34.14 -13.72 12.34
N TYR A 231 -33.63 -13.75 11.10
CA TYR A 231 -34.44 -13.67 9.88
C TYR A 231 -35.38 -14.87 9.73
N ASP A 232 -34.87 -16.10 9.90
CA ASP A 232 -35.64 -17.34 9.79
C ASP A 232 -36.78 -17.34 10.81
N ARG A 233 -36.48 -17.00 12.07
CA ARG A 233 -37.47 -16.82 13.13
C ARG A 233 -38.51 -15.74 12.81
N THR A 234 -38.15 -14.69 12.10
CA THR A 234 -39.03 -13.52 11.86
C THR A 234 -39.92 -13.71 10.63
N PHE A 235 -39.39 -14.28 9.56
CA PHE A 235 -40.03 -14.28 8.23
C PHE A 235 -40.39 -15.66 7.69
N LEU A 236 -39.73 -16.73 8.15
CA LEU A 236 -39.84 -18.06 7.54
C LEU A 236 -40.52 -19.07 8.48
N ALA A 237 -40.24 -19.00 9.78
CA ALA A 237 -40.77 -19.90 10.79
C ALA A 237 -41.64 -19.17 11.81
N SER A 238 -42.59 -19.87 12.42
CA SER A 238 -43.49 -19.30 13.44
C SER A 238 -42.87 -19.20 14.83
N SER A 239 -41.82 -19.97 15.13
CA SER A 239 -41.15 -20.01 16.43
C SER A 239 -39.71 -20.55 16.32
N LEU A 240 -38.87 -20.31 17.32
CA LEU A 240 -37.50 -20.85 17.37
C LEU A 240 -37.49 -22.38 17.38
N ARG A 241 -38.44 -23.00 18.11
CA ARG A 241 -38.62 -24.46 18.08
C ARG A 241 -38.90 -24.97 16.67
N SER A 242 -39.68 -24.22 15.88
CA SER A 242 -39.95 -24.57 14.48
C SER A 242 -38.72 -24.42 13.60
N VAL A 243 -37.87 -23.42 13.83
CA VAL A 243 -36.60 -23.23 13.12
C VAL A 243 -35.73 -24.48 13.27
N PHE A 244 -35.44 -24.88 14.51
CA PHE A 244 -34.57 -26.03 14.76
C PHE A 244 -35.20 -27.35 14.30
N ARG A 245 -36.52 -27.55 14.50
CA ARG A 245 -37.18 -28.76 13.99
C ARG A 245 -37.07 -28.91 12.47
N GLN A 246 -37.13 -27.81 11.72
CA GLN A 246 -37.11 -27.85 10.27
C GLN A 246 -35.70 -27.78 9.68
N ARG A 247 -34.75 -27.13 10.36
CA ARG A 247 -33.46 -26.71 9.78
C ARG A 247 -32.26 -26.88 10.71
N TRP A 248 -32.34 -27.71 11.76
CA TRP A 248 -31.20 -27.88 12.69
C TRP A 248 -29.87 -28.18 11.97
N GLY A 249 -29.89 -29.03 10.94
CA GLY A 249 -28.68 -29.39 10.19
C GLY A 249 -28.05 -28.20 9.45
N LEU A 250 -28.83 -27.20 9.02
CA LEU A 250 -28.29 -25.95 8.49
C LEU A 250 -27.54 -25.18 9.58
N TYR A 251 -28.12 -25.04 10.77
CA TYR A 251 -27.47 -24.27 11.84
C TYR A 251 -26.23 -24.96 12.42
N VAL A 252 -26.20 -26.29 12.46
CA VAL A 252 -24.97 -27.04 12.77
C VAL A 252 -23.90 -26.78 11.71
N ALA A 253 -24.26 -26.82 10.42
CA ALA A 253 -23.31 -26.53 9.35
C ALA A 253 -22.84 -25.06 9.36
N LEU A 254 -23.72 -24.10 9.68
CA LEU A 254 -23.34 -22.69 9.86
C LEU A 254 -22.42 -22.50 11.07
N ALA A 255 -22.66 -23.18 12.19
CA ALA A 255 -21.77 -23.12 13.36
C ALA A 255 -20.38 -23.67 13.04
N PHE A 256 -20.27 -24.71 12.20
CA PHE A 256 -18.99 -25.27 11.78
C PHE A 256 -18.12 -24.24 11.03
N THR A 257 -18.72 -23.23 10.40
CA THR A 257 -17.96 -22.18 9.70
C THR A 257 -17.07 -21.36 10.65
N TRP A 258 -17.44 -21.24 11.94
CA TRP A 258 -16.61 -20.56 12.95
C TRP A 258 -15.24 -21.21 13.18
N GLY A 259 -15.02 -22.45 12.72
CA GLY A 259 -13.68 -23.06 12.72
C GLY A 259 -12.64 -22.21 11.98
N MET A 260 -13.06 -21.39 11.01
CA MET A 260 -12.18 -20.45 10.29
C MET A 260 -11.61 -19.33 11.17
N LEU A 261 -12.17 -19.09 12.37
CA LEU A 261 -11.66 -18.08 13.30
C LEU A 261 -10.46 -18.59 14.11
N VAL A 262 -10.27 -19.91 14.23
CA VAL A 262 -9.21 -20.50 15.07
C VAL A 262 -7.81 -20.10 14.58
N PRO A 263 -7.45 -20.22 13.29
CA PRO A 263 -6.14 -19.78 12.81
C PRO A 263 -5.91 -18.28 13.02
N ALA A 264 -6.94 -17.45 12.77
CA ALA A 264 -6.85 -16.00 12.98
C ALA A 264 -6.57 -15.63 14.44
N LEU A 265 -7.19 -16.32 15.40
CA LEU A 265 -6.93 -16.14 16.83
C LEU A 265 -5.52 -16.56 17.27
N LEU A 266 -4.92 -17.55 16.59
CA LEU A 266 -3.56 -18.00 16.87
C LEU A 266 -2.52 -16.99 16.36
N VAL A 267 -2.73 -16.45 15.16
CA VAL A 267 -1.85 -15.42 14.54
C VAL A 267 -1.94 -14.08 15.28
N SER A 268 -3.12 -13.67 15.73
CA SER A 268 -3.29 -12.40 16.45
C SER A 268 -2.56 -12.35 17.81
N ARG A 269 -2.12 -13.49 18.37
CA ARG A 269 -1.36 -13.53 19.63
C ARG A 269 0.14 -13.28 19.45
N SER A 270 0.67 -13.31 18.23
CA SER A 270 2.10 -13.13 17.94
C SER A 270 2.48 -11.70 17.52
N GLY A 271 1.51 -10.83 17.22
CA GLY A 271 1.77 -9.42 16.88
C GLY A 271 2.06 -8.57 18.13
N HIS A 272 3.19 -7.87 18.12
CA HIS A 272 3.52 -6.90 19.18
C HIS A 272 2.59 -5.68 19.06
N PRO A 273 1.94 -5.23 20.14
CA PRO A 273 1.26 -3.94 20.10
C PRO A 273 2.33 -2.85 19.97
N ASP A 274 2.28 -2.06 18.90
CA ASP A 274 3.07 -0.83 18.79
C ASP A 274 2.88 0.00 20.05
N ALA A 275 3.95 0.04 20.85
CA ALA A 275 3.99 0.69 22.14
C ALA A 275 4.07 2.21 21.93
N GLY A 276 2.92 2.85 21.78
CA GLY A 276 2.84 4.31 21.70
C GLY A 276 1.65 4.90 22.43
N GLN A 277 0.43 4.39 22.20
CA GLN A 277 -0.80 4.83 22.87
C GLN A 277 -1.82 3.68 22.94
N ALA A 278 -1.56 2.68 23.77
CA ALA A 278 -2.50 1.59 23.95
C ALA A 278 -3.76 2.07 24.70
N VAL A 279 -4.83 2.38 23.97
CA VAL A 279 -6.16 2.61 24.55
C VAL A 279 -6.58 1.31 25.24
N THR A 280 -6.96 1.38 26.51
CA THR A 280 -7.41 0.19 27.23
C THR A 280 -8.72 -0.34 26.62
N VAL A 281 -8.94 -1.63 26.77
CA VAL A 281 -10.22 -2.30 26.45
C VAL A 281 -11.44 -1.51 26.94
N TRP A 282 -11.36 -0.99 28.17
CA TRP A 282 -12.46 -0.26 28.78
C TRP A 282 -12.63 1.15 28.22
N GLU A 283 -11.54 1.87 27.98
CA GLU A 283 -11.57 3.17 27.32
C GLU A 283 -12.12 3.06 25.90
N TYR A 284 -11.72 2.02 25.17
CA TYR A 284 -12.24 1.71 23.84
C TYR A 284 -13.75 1.45 23.90
N ALA A 285 -14.19 0.53 24.75
CA ALA A 285 -15.59 0.15 24.89
C ALA A 285 -16.50 1.33 25.29
N ARG A 286 -16.06 2.18 26.22
CA ARG A 286 -16.81 3.38 26.63
C ARG A 286 -16.94 4.41 25.49
N SER A 287 -15.89 4.53 24.68
CA SER A 287 -15.87 5.47 23.55
C SER A 287 -16.80 5.04 22.40
N GLN A 288 -17.12 3.75 22.27
CA GLN A 288 -17.95 3.23 21.20
C GLN A 288 -19.38 3.79 21.19
N PHE A 289 -19.95 4.20 22.34
CA PHE A 289 -21.29 4.80 22.34
C PHE A 289 -21.35 6.07 21.47
N GLY A 290 -20.34 6.94 21.58
CA GLY A 290 -20.23 8.15 20.76
C GLY A 290 -20.04 7.82 19.28
N VAL A 291 -19.21 6.82 18.99
CA VAL A 291 -18.96 6.33 17.63
C VAL A 291 -20.24 5.81 16.96
N VAL A 292 -21.06 5.03 17.67
CA VAL A 292 -22.34 4.54 17.12
C VAL A 292 -23.32 5.68 16.86
N VAL A 293 -23.40 6.67 17.76
CA VAL A 293 -24.23 7.88 17.52
C VAL A 293 -23.73 8.64 16.29
N HIS A 294 -22.41 8.75 16.12
CA HIS A 294 -21.80 9.35 14.95
C HIS A 294 -22.15 8.59 13.66
N TYR A 295 -22.09 7.26 13.65
CA TYR A 295 -22.51 6.47 12.49
C TYR A 295 -24.00 6.61 12.16
N LEU A 296 -24.86 6.70 13.19
CA LEU A 296 -26.29 6.95 12.98
C LEU A 296 -26.51 8.33 12.33
N ARG A 297 -25.75 9.35 12.73
CA ARG A 297 -25.75 10.66 12.06
C ARG A 297 -25.29 10.52 10.60
N LEU A 298 -24.15 9.88 10.35
CA LEU A 298 -23.60 9.73 9.00
C LEU A 298 -24.52 8.94 8.05
N SER A 299 -25.32 8.02 8.59
CA SER A 299 -26.33 7.26 7.83
C SER A 299 -27.46 8.14 7.26
N VAL A 300 -27.68 9.32 7.83
CA VAL A 300 -28.70 10.29 7.38
C VAL A 300 -28.05 11.48 6.68
N TRP A 301 -26.90 11.94 7.20
CA TRP A 301 -26.15 13.07 6.69
C TRP A 301 -24.65 12.70 6.55
N PRO A 302 -24.23 12.19 5.38
CA PRO A 302 -22.86 11.70 5.15
C PRO A 302 -21.87 12.85 4.91
N ALA A 303 -21.73 13.76 5.89
CA ALA A 303 -20.74 14.84 5.84
C ALA A 303 -20.43 15.45 7.24
N PRO A 304 -19.17 15.85 7.50
CA PRO A 304 -17.99 15.56 6.69
C PRO A 304 -17.61 14.07 6.82
N LEU A 305 -17.16 13.49 5.72
CA LEU A 305 -16.59 12.15 5.71
C LEU A 305 -15.07 12.26 5.63
N CYS A 306 -14.37 11.58 6.52
CA CYS A 306 -12.96 11.74 6.82
C CYS A 306 -12.30 10.36 6.92
N LEU A 307 -11.11 10.17 6.34
CA LEU A 307 -10.35 8.92 6.51
C LEU A 307 -10.07 8.69 8.00
N ASP A 308 -9.68 9.76 8.70
CA ASP A 308 -9.34 9.73 10.10
C ASP A 308 -10.02 10.87 10.85
N TYR A 309 -11.03 10.52 11.66
CA TYR A 309 -11.74 11.47 12.51
C TYR A 309 -10.94 11.91 13.75
N GLN A 310 -9.84 11.21 14.09
CA GLN A 310 -9.14 11.32 15.37
C GLN A 310 -10.13 11.29 16.55
N TRP A 311 -11.05 10.31 16.51
CA TRP A 311 -12.15 10.26 17.47
C TRP A 311 -11.59 10.19 18.90
N PRO A 312 -11.95 11.14 19.78
CA PRO A 312 -11.33 11.21 21.10
C PRO A 312 -11.74 10.01 21.95
N VAL A 313 -10.78 9.46 22.68
CA VAL A 313 -11.05 8.51 23.76
C VAL A 313 -11.89 9.23 24.81
N ALA A 314 -13.00 8.65 25.24
CA ALA A 314 -13.85 9.22 26.27
C ALA A 314 -13.09 9.39 27.59
N GLN A 315 -12.85 10.65 27.99
CA GLN A 315 -12.09 11.00 29.19
C GLN A 315 -13.01 11.29 30.39
N SER A 316 -14.26 11.69 30.15
CA SER A 316 -15.21 12.09 31.18
C SER A 316 -16.52 11.30 31.12
N VAL A 317 -17.26 11.29 32.23
CA VAL A 317 -18.61 10.71 32.29
C VAL A 317 -19.56 11.40 31.31
N TRP A 318 -19.35 12.68 31.02
CA TRP A 318 -20.17 13.46 30.09
C TRP A 318 -19.93 13.10 28.62
N ASP A 319 -18.77 12.54 28.29
CA ASP A 319 -18.50 11.98 26.96
C ASP A 319 -19.25 10.66 26.73
N ILE A 320 -19.70 10.01 27.81
CA ILE A 320 -20.30 8.67 27.81
C ILE A 320 -21.81 8.73 27.99
N VAL A 321 -22.30 9.45 29.01
CA VAL A 321 -23.70 9.34 29.46
C VAL A 321 -24.71 9.72 28.39
N PRO A 322 -24.62 10.89 27.70
CA PRO A 322 -25.57 11.23 26.65
C PRO A 322 -25.61 10.21 25.49
N PRO A 323 -24.47 9.82 24.85
CA PRO A 323 -24.52 8.82 23.79
C PRO A 323 -24.93 7.44 24.32
N ALA A 324 -24.50 7.03 25.52
CA ALA A 324 -24.92 5.76 26.11
C ALA A 324 -26.43 5.73 26.39
N ALA A 325 -27.02 6.82 26.87
CA ALA A 325 -28.46 6.93 27.08
C ALA A 325 -29.24 6.86 25.75
N ALA A 326 -28.73 7.51 24.70
CA ALA A 326 -29.32 7.45 23.36
C ALA A 326 -29.28 6.02 22.80
N ILE A 327 -28.11 5.35 22.87
CA ILE A 327 -27.94 3.97 22.42
C ILE A 327 -28.74 2.99 23.28
N GLY A 328 -28.77 3.18 24.60
CA GLY A 328 -29.57 2.36 25.52
C GLY A 328 -31.07 2.48 25.24
N THR A 329 -31.57 3.69 25.00
CA THR A 329 -32.97 3.92 24.61
C THR A 329 -33.28 3.23 23.28
N LEU A 330 -32.37 3.36 22.29
CA LEU A 330 -32.53 2.70 21.00
C LEU A 330 -32.51 1.17 21.13
N ALA A 331 -31.65 0.61 21.97
CA ALA A 331 -31.58 -0.82 22.24
C ALA A 331 -32.88 -1.34 22.89
N VAL A 332 -33.41 -0.63 23.90
CA VAL A 332 -34.71 -0.95 24.51
C VAL A 332 -35.83 -0.89 23.48
N LEU A 333 -35.85 0.14 22.61
CA LEU A 333 -36.83 0.27 21.55
C LEU A 333 -36.71 -0.85 20.50
N VAL A 334 -35.49 -1.28 20.17
CA VAL A 334 -35.26 -2.43 19.29
C VAL A 334 -35.78 -3.73 19.92
N LEU A 335 -35.52 -3.98 21.21
CA LEU A 335 -36.04 -5.16 21.91
C LEU A 335 -37.57 -5.14 22.00
N TRP A 336 -38.15 -3.97 22.31
CA TRP A 336 -39.60 -3.79 22.37
C TRP A 336 -40.24 -3.99 20.98
N THR A 337 -39.66 -3.42 19.92
CA THR A 337 -40.15 -3.63 18.55
C THR A 337 -39.93 -5.05 18.06
N LEU A 338 -38.86 -5.75 18.46
CA LEU A 338 -38.67 -7.18 18.17
C LEU A 338 -39.79 -8.03 18.77
N TRP A 339 -40.26 -7.69 19.96
CA TRP A 339 -41.36 -8.38 20.60
C TRP A 339 -42.72 -8.00 20.00
N ARG A 340 -42.99 -6.70 19.84
CA ARG A 340 -44.31 -6.18 19.44
C ARG A 340 -44.55 -6.20 17.94
N TRP A 341 -43.52 -5.94 17.15
CA TRP A 341 -43.52 -5.85 15.68
C TRP A 341 -42.26 -6.49 15.07
N PRO A 342 -42.13 -7.83 15.11
CA PRO A 342 -40.87 -8.54 14.83
C PRO A 342 -40.18 -8.14 13.52
N ARG A 343 -40.94 -7.78 12.48
CA ARG A 343 -40.41 -7.34 11.18
C ARG A 343 -39.64 -6.02 11.25
N TRP A 344 -40.09 -5.06 12.06
CA TRP A 344 -39.40 -3.79 12.29
C TRP A 344 -38.24 -3.98 13.26
N GLY A 345 -38.46 -4.76 14.33
CA GLY A 345 -37.40 -5.11 15.27
C GLY A 345 -36.25 -5.85 14.59
N PHE A 346 -36.50 -6.69 13.59
CA PHE A 346 -35.46 -7.36 12.81
C PHE A 346 -34.49 -6.36 12.16
N LEU A 347 -34.98 -5.25 11.60
CA LEU A 347 -34.12 -4.25 10.96
C LEU A 347 -33.23 -3.57 12.00
N GLY A 348 -33.81 -3.12 13.13
CA GLY A 348 -33.03 -2.50 14.21
C GLY A 348 -32.01 -3.46 14.85
N ALA A 349 -32.41 -4.71 15.10
CA ALA A 349 -31.51 -5.71 15.65
C ALA A 349 -30.41 -6.13 14.66
N SER A 350 -30.72 -6.20 13.36
CA SER A 350 -29.72 -6.49 12.33
C SER A 350 -28.66 -5.38 12.24
N PHE A 351 -29.04 -4.11 12.42
CA PHE A 351 -28.07 -3.01 12.50
C PHE A 351 -27.06 -3.23 13.64
N PHE A 352 -27.54 -3.44 14.87
CA PHE A 352 -26.65 -3.65 16.02
C PHE A 352 -25.83 -4.94 15.91
N LEU A 353 -26.43 -6.04 15.45
CA LEU A 353 -25.71 -7.31 15.28
C LEU A 353 -24.58 -7.17 14.25
N THR A 354 -24.84 -6.52 13.11
CA THR A 354 -23.81 -6.39 12.05
C THR A 354 -22.73 -5.36 12.39
N LEU A 355 -23.00 -4.41 13.30
CA LEU A 355 -22.03 -3.42 13.77
C LEU A 355 -21.22 -3.88 15.00
N ALA A 356 -21.75 -4.82 15.80
CA ALA A 356 -21.13 -5.25 17.05
C ALA A 356 -19.71 -5.86 16.90
N PRO A 357 -19.40 -6.71 15.90
CA PRO A 357 -18.06 -7.27 15.75
C PRO A 357 -17.01 -6.21 15.39
N SER A 358 -17.39 -5.22 14.58
CA SER A 358 -16.50 -4.12 14.19
C SER A 358 -16.38 -3.05 15.28
N SER A 359 -17.33 -2.99 16.22
CA SER A 359 -17.32 -2.10 17.40
C SER A 359 -17.06 -2.90 18.70
N SER A 360 -16.24 -3.94 18.61
CA SER A 360 -15.99 -4.91 19.69
C SER A 360 -15.16 -4.34 20.86
N VAL A 361 -14.78 -5.19 21.80
CA VAL A 361 -14.04 -4.81 23.03
C VAL A 361 -12.51 -4.85 22.79
N ILE A 362 -12.07 -5.22 21.57
CA ILE A 362 -10.66 -5.28 21.19
C ILE A 362 -10.20 -3.86 20.81
N PRO A 363 -9.26 -3.26 21.54
CA PRO A 363 -8.77 -1.93 21.22
C PRO A 363 -8.09 -1.94 19.86
N ILE A 364 -8.46 -0.97 19.04
CA ILE A 364 -7.62 -0.54 17.92
C ILE A 364 -7.36 0.95 18.08
N LEU A 365 -6.20 1.40 17.61
CA LEU A 365 -5.72 2.79 17.78
C LEU A 365 -6.74 3.82 17.29
N ASP A 366 -7.49 3.49 16.24
CA ASP A 366 -8.51 4.34 15.64
C ASP A 366 -9.92 3.89 15.99
N LEU A 367 -10.60 4.73 16.77
CA LEU A 367 -11.91 4.43 17.35
C LEU A 367 -13.06 4.40 16.33
N ALA A 368 -12.94 5.09 15.20
CA ALA A 368 -14.01 5.26 14.21
C ALA A 368 -13.50 5.18 12.75
N PHE A 369 -14.06 4.25 11.98
CA PHE A 369 -13.87 4.09 10.52
C PHE A 369 -15.19 4.02 9.77
N GLU A 370 -15.26 4.56 8.55
CA GLU A 370 -16.52 4.61 7.79
C GLU A 370 -16.88 3.26 7.19
N HIS A 371 -15.88 2.51 6.73
CA HIS A 371 -16.04 1.20 6.12
C HIS A 371 -16.80 0.19 7.00
N ARG A 372 -16.83 0.40 8.34
CA ARG A 372 -17.62 -0.41 9.29
C ARG A 372 -19.13 -0.35 9.04
N MET A 373 -19.60 0.70 8.38
CA MET A 373 -21.01 0.92 8.08
C MET A 373 -21.48 0.25 6.79
N TYR A 374 -20.62 -0.47 6.07
CA TYR A 374 -20.98 -1.09 4.79
C TYR A 374 -22.25 -1.97 4.88
N LEU A 375 -22.23 -3.02 5.71
CA LEU A 375 -23.41 -3.88 5.92
C LEU A 375 -24.45 -3.28 6.90
N PRO A 376 -24.07 -2.66 8.04
CA PRO A 376 -25.04 -2.08 8.99
C PRO A 376 -25.95 -0.99 8.40
N LEU A 377 -25.50 -0.27 7.37
CA LEU A 377 -26.33 0.75 6.71
C LEU A 377 -27.55 0.15 5.99
N ALA A 378 -27.45 -1.09 5.47
CA ALA A 378 -28.52 -1.72 4.70
C ALA A 378 -29.86 -1.82 5.46
N PRO A 379 -29.94 -2.40 6.68
CA PRO A 379 -31.20 -2.43 7.44
C PRO A 379 -31.73 -1.05 7.83
N LEU A 380 -30.86 -0.04 8.06
CA LEU A 380 -31.28 1.33 8.35
C LEU A 380 -31.96 1.99 7.14
N VAL A 381 -31.33 1.92 5.96
CA VAL A 381 -31.89 2.47 4.72
C VAL A 381 -33.21 1.77 4.37
N VAL A 382 -33.28 0.45 4.52
CA VAL A 382 -34.54 -0.30 4.34
C VAL A 382 -35.62 0.18 5.32
N ALA A 383 -35.29 0.36 6.60
CA ALA A 383 -36.24 0.86 7.60
C ALA A 383 -36.76 2.26 7.25
N ILE A 384 -35.89 3.17 6.83
CA ILE A 384 -36.26 4.54 6.43
C ILE A 384 -37.19 4.52 5.22
N VAL A 385 -36.83 3.79 4.15
CA VAL A 385 -37.65 3.71 2.93
C VAL A 385 -39.03 3.11 3.21
N LEU A 386 -39.09 2.03 4.00
CA LEU A 386 -40.36 1.42 4.38
C LEU A 386 -41.18 2.34 5.30
N GLY A 387 -40.53 3.06 6.21
CA GLY A 387 -41.16 4.00 7.13
C GLY A 387 -41.81 5.17 6.41
N VAL A 388 -41.06 5.82 5.51
CA VAL A 388 -41.54 6.92 4.66
C VAL A 388 -42.71 6.45 3.80
N TYR A 389 -42.60 5.26 3.18
CA TYR A 389 -43.70 4.71 2.39
C TYR A 389 -44.94 4.38 3.23
N ALA A 390 -44.78 3.83 4.44
CA ALA A 390 -45.88 3.54 5.34
C ALA A 390 -46.59 4.83 5.82
N ALA A 391 -45.82 5.86 6.17
CA ALA A 391 -46.34 7.17 6.55
C ALA A 391 -47.09 7.83 5.38
N GLY A 392 -46.50 7.83 4.19
CA GLY A 392 -47.12 8.33 2.97
C GLY A 392 -48.44 7.63 2.65
N ARG A 393 -48.49 6.29 2.76
CA ARG A 393 -49.74 5.56 2.53
C ARG A 393 -50.82 5.90 3.57
N LYS A 394 -50.46 6.08 4.84
CA LYS A 394 -51.39 6.49 5.90
C LYS A 394 -51.95 7.91 5.65
N LEU A 395 -51.14 8.79 5.07
CA LEU A 395 -51.60 10.12 4.65
C LEU A 395 -52.55 10.03 3.45
N ILE A 396 -52.19 9.25 2.43
CA ILE A 396 -53.03 9.04 1.22
C ILE A 396 -54.35 8.38 1.59
N SER A 397 -54.38 7.43 2.54
CA SER A 397 -55.64 6.82 2.98
C SER A 397 -56.58 7.81 3.65
N ARG A 398 -56.06 8.91 4.21
CA ARG A 398 -56.88 10.01 4.75
C ARG A 398 -57.30 11.03 3.67
N ARG A 399 -56.58 11.10 2.55
CA ARG A 399 -56.82 12.04 1.43
C ARG A 399 -56.52 11.36 0.08
N PRO A 400 -57.45 10.55 -0.46
CA PRO A 400 -57.22 9.78 -1.69
C PRO A 400 -56.90 10.64 -2.92
N SER A 401 -57.40 11.89 -2.96
CA SER A 401 -57.11 12.87 -4.02
C SER A 401 -55.61 13.17 -4.19
N LEU A 402 -54.80 12.96 -3.15
CA LEU A 402 -53.34 13.16 -3.19
C LEU A 402 -52.58 11.97 -3.81
N GLN A 403 -53.24 10.86 -4.13
CA GLN A 403 -52.56 9.63 -4.54
C GLN A 403 -51.65 9.79 -5.77
N PRO A 404 -52.07 10.41 -6.89
CA PRO A 404 -51.20 10.57 -8.07
C PRO A 404 -50.00 11.47 -7.78
N ALA A 405 -50.23 12.60 -7.11
CA ALA A 405 -49.18 13.54 -6.72
C ALA A 405 -48.16 12.87 -5.79
N ALA A 406 -48.63 12.18 -4.74
CA ALA A 406 -47.76 11.53 -3.77
C ALA A 406 -46.92 10.39 -4.38
N GLN A 407 -47.43 9.68 -5.39
CA GLN A 407 -46.65 8.67 -6.12
C GLN A 407 -45.50 9.30 -6.90
N TRP A 408 -45.77 10.36 -7.67
CA TRP A 408 -44.73 11.08 -8.41
C TRP A 408 -43.73 11.76 -7.48
N SER A 409 -44.19 12.42 -6.41
CA SER A 409 -43.32 13.01 -5.40
C SER A 409 -42.40 11.98 -4.76
N GLY A 410 -42.88 10.77 -4.47
CA GLY A 410 -42.05 9.69 -3.94
C GLY A 410 -40.98 9.21 -4.92
N VAL A 411 -41.31 9.08 -6.21
CA VAL A 411 -40.35 8.71 -7.26
C VAL A 411 -39.31 9.81 -7.45
N CYS A 412 -39.74 11.07 -7.55
CA CYS A 412 -38.86 12.23 -7.66
C CYS A 412 -37.92 12.34 -6.46
N LEU A 413 -38.43 12.14 -5.23
CA LEU A 413 -37.62 12.17 -4.02
C LEU A 413 -36.51 11.12 -4.06
N VAL A 414 -36.84 9.87 -4.40
CA VAL A 414 -35.83 8.80 -4.50
C VAL A 414 -34.82 9.10 -5.61
N ALA A 415 -35.26 9.62 -6.76
CA ALA A 415 -34.37 9.97 -7.87
C ALA A 415 -33.40 11.10 -7.49
N VAL A 416 -33.89 12.16 -6.84
CA VAL A 416 -33.05 13.28 -6.37
C VAL A 416 -32.06 12.81 -5.30
N LEU A 417 -32.51 12.03 -4.32
CA LEU A 417 -31.62 11.49 -3.28
C LEU A 417 -30.57 10.56 -3.89
N ALA A 418 -30.97 9.65 -4.79
CA ALA A 418 -30.03 8.76 -5.48
C ALA A 418 -29.01 9.52 -6.32
N ALA A 419 -29.44 10.53 -7.09
CA ALA A 419 -28.53 11.38 -7.86
C ALA A 419 -27.57 12.15 -6.95
N THR A 420 -28.07 12.74 -5.86
CA THR A 420 -27.25 13.49 -4.89
C THR A 420 -26.21 12.59 -4.24
N LEU A 421 -26.61 11.44 -3.70
CA LEU A 421 -25.71 10.48 -3.08
C LEU A 421 -24.70 9.94 -4.11
N GLY A 422 -25.14 9.62 -5.33
CA GLY A 422 -24.28 9.17 -6.41
C GLY A 422 -23.24 10.21 -6.84
N THR A 423 -23.62 11.48 -6.92
CA THR A 423 -22.69 12.58 -7.20
C THR A 423 -21.69 12.77 -6.05
N LEU A 424 -22.14 12.75 -4.79
CA LEU A 424 -21.25 12.84 -3.64
C LEU A 424 -20.24 11.68 -3.60
N THR A 425 -20.69 10.47 -3.92
CA THR A 425 -19.84 9.27 -4.05
C THR A 425 -18.82 9.44 -5.17
N TYR A 426 -19.26 9.88 -6.36
CA TYR A 426 -18.36 10.15 -7.49
C TYR A 426 -17.28 11.16 -7.13
N LEU A 427 -17.64 12.28 -6.48
CA LEU A 427 -16.68 13.29 -6.06
C LEU A 427 -15.69 12.75 -5.03
N ARG A 428 -16.19 11.97 -4.05
CA ARG A 428 -15.38 11.41 -2.97
C ARG A 428 -14.43 10.29 -3.42
N ASN A 429 -14.69 9.60 -4.53
CA ASN A 429 -13.72 8.65 -5.09
C ASN A 429 -12.38 9.31 -5.41
N ASP A 430 -12.40 10.59 -5.77
CA ASP A 430 -11.20 11.36 -6.10
C ASP A 430 -10.28 11.52 -4.87
N ASP A 431 -10.83 11.52 -3.66
CA ASP A 431 -10.06 11.64 -2.42
C ASP A 431 -9.03 10.49 -2.30
N TYR A 432 -9.41 9.27 -2.73
CA TYR A 432 -8.58 8.06 -2.66
C TYR A 432 -7.60 7.88 -3.83
N ARG A 433 -7.50 8.86 -4.75
CA ARG A 433 -6.63 8.73 -5.93
C ARG A 433 -5.14 8.60 -5.57
N THR A 434 -4.70 9.31 -4.53
CA THR A 434 -3.32 9.29 -4.04
C THR A 434 -3.29 9.45 -2.53
N ALA A 435 -2.23 8.96 -1.88
CA ALA A 435 -2.04 9.16 -0.44
C ALA A 435 -1.97 10.65 -0.07
N LEU A 436 -1.37 11.48 -0.93
CA LEU A 436 -1.30 12.94 -0.72
C LEU A 436 -2.70 13.54 -0.59
N ARG A 437 -3.60 13.20 -1.52
CA ARG A 437 -4.91 13.83 -1.62
C ARG A 437 -5.82 13.48 -0.46
N ILE A 438 -5.85 12.22 -0.04
CA ILE A 438 -6.70 11.80 1.09
C ILE A 438 -6.20 12.41 2.41
N TRP A 439 -4.89 12.60 2.61
CA TRP A 439 -4.37 13.32 3.79
C TRP A 439 -4.62 14.82 3.73
N GLN A 440 -4.54 15.46 2.55
CA GLN A 440 -4.96 16.85 2.38
C GLN A 440 -6.44 17.04 2.72
N ASP A 441 -7.31 16.15 2.24
CA ASP A 441 -8.74 16.16 2.56
C ASP A 441 -8.99 15.95 4.07
N THR A 442 -8.26 15.01 4.68
CA THR A 442 -8.33 14.72 6.12
C THR A 442 -7.92 15.95 6.95
N VAL A 443 -6.82 16.61 6.60
CA VAL A 443 -6.38 17.84 7.28
C VAL A 443 -7.39 18.98 7.09
N ALA A 444 -7.98 19.12 5.89
CA ALA A 444 -8.99 20.15 5.63
C ALA A 444 -10.26 19.95 6.48
N LYS A 445 -10.69 18.70 6.68
CA LYS A 445 -11.90 18.35 7.45
C LYS A 445 -11.64 18.22 8.95
N ALA A 446 -10.43 17.86 9.35
CA ALA A 446 -9.99 17.70 10.74
C ALA A 446 -8.67 18.45 10.98
N PRO A 447 -8.67 19.81 11.01
CA PRO A 447 -7.45 20.61 11.09
C PRO A 447 -6.69 20.46 12.42
N LYS A 448 -7.32 19.89 13.45
CA LYS A 448 -6.70 19.56 14.74
C LYS A 448 -6.18 18.11 14.79
N ASN A 449 -6.16 17.39 13.67
CA ASN A 449 -5.64 16.04 13.60
C ASN A 449 -4.11 16.05 13.45
N SER A 450 -3.40 15.89 14.56
CA SER A 450 -1.92 15.83 14.58
C SER A 450 -1.38 14.73 13.66
N ARG A 451 -1.95 13.53 13.73
CA ARG A 451 -1.55 12.39 12.89
C ARG A 451 -1.70 12.68 11.39
N ALA A 452 -2.80 13.33 11.01
CA ALA A 452 -3.03 13.71 9.61
C ALA A 452 -2.00 14.72 9.11
N HIS A 453 -1.65 15.71 9.93
CA HIS A 453 -0.58 16.66 9.61
C HIS A 453 0.79 15.97 9.50
N THR A 454 1.11 15.02 10.39
CA THR A 454 2.36 14.24 10.31
C THR A 454 2.43 13.42 9.02
N ASN A 455 1.38 12.70 8.68
CA ASN A 455 1.37 11.86 7.48
C ASN A 455 1.33 12.71 6.19
N LEU A 456 0.62 13.83 6.18
CA LEU A 456 0.66 14.79 5.07
C LEU A 456 2.07 15.36 4.90
N GLY A 457 2.73 15.71 6.01
CA GLY A 457 4.10 16.23 6.01
C GLY A 457 5.10 15.25 5.42
N ALA A 458 5.00 13.96 5.78
CA ALA A 458 5.84 12.89 5.24
C ALA A 458 5.72 12.77 3.72
N ILE A 459 4.49 12.69 3.21
CA ILE A 459 4.25 12.56 1.77
C ILE A 459 4.69 13.80 1.00
N LEU A 460 4.54 14.99 1.58
CA LEU A 460 5.03 16.24 0.96
C LEU A 460 6.56 16.25 0.85
N VAL A 461 7.27 15.86 1.91
CA VAL A 461 8.75 15.74 1.89
C VAL A 461 9.20 14.72 0.86
N GLU A 462 8.58 13.53 0.82
CA GLU A 462 8.88 12.49 -0.16
C GLU A 462 8.68 12.96 -1.62
N ARG A 463 7.69 13.82 -1.87
CA ARG A 463 7.44 14.44 -3.18
C ARG A 463 8.28 15.69 -3.45
N GLY A 464 9.32 15.94 -2.66
CA GLY A 464 10.24 17.06 -2.83
C GLY A 464 9.71 18.43 -2.37
N ARG A 465 8.52 18.48 -1.76
CA ARG A 465 7.88 19.71 -1.24
C ARG A 465 8.21 19.89 0.24
N ALA A 466 9.50 19.95 0.54
CA ALA A 466 10.01 19.88 1.90
C ALA A 466 9.51 21.02 2.82
N ASP A 467 9.41 22.26 2.32
CA ASP A 467 8.96 23.40 3.12
C ASP A 467 7.50 23.26 3.60
N GLU A 468 6.62 22.81 2.70
CA GLU A 468 5.22 22.53 3.05
C GLU A 468 5.12 21.37 4.04
N GLY A 469 5.95 20.33 3.86
CA GLY A 469 6.00 19.20 4.78
C GLY A 469 6.46 19.59 6.19
N ILE A 470 7.50 20.44 6.29
CA ILE A 470 7.98 21.01 7.55
C ILE A 470 6.89 21.85 8.23
N ALA A 471 6.14 22.64 7.47
CA ALA A 471 5.02 23.41 8.01
C ALA A 471 3.94 22.49 8.60
N CYS A 472 3.62 21.38 7.93
CA CYS A 472 2.70 20.36 8.46
C CYS A 472 3.24 19.72 9.75
N TYR A 473 4.52 19.35 9.82
CA TYR A 473 5.10 18.80 11.05
C TYR A 473 5.06 19.78 12.22
N ARG A 474 5.39 21.06 11.98
CA ARG A 474 5.26 22.09 13.02
C ARG A 474 3.81 22.20 13.50
N LYS A 475 2.84 22.15 12.58
CA LYS A 475 1.43 22.19 12.96
C LYS A 475 1.00 20.95 13.76
N ALA A 476 1.49 19.77 13.40
CA ALA A 476 1.26 18.54 14.15
C ALA A 476 1.81 18.63 15.58
N LEU A 477 2.98 19.24 15.76
CA LEU A 477 3.63 19.43 17.07
C LEU A 477 3.02 20.55 17.91
N GLU A 478 2.42 21.57 17.29
CA GLU A 478 1.57 22.54 18.01
C GLU A 478 0.35 21.86 18.65
N ILE A 479 -0.19 20.82 17.98
CA ILE A 479 -1.35 20.06 18.45
C ILE A 479 -0.94 19.00 19.48
N ASP A 480 0.10 18.22 19.18
CA ASP A 480 0.64 17.17 20.06
C ASP A 480 2.17 17.29 20.18
N PRO A 481 2.67 18.04 21.16
CA PRO A 481 4.10 18.22 21.38
C PRO A 481 4.84 16.94 21.82
N ARG A 482 4.12 15.87 22.20
CA ARG A 482 4.70 14.61 22.69
C ARG A 482 4.85 13.55 21.61
N ASN A 483 4.52 13.88 20.36
CA ASN A 483 4.62 12.94 19.25
C ASN A 483 6.08 12.77 18.79
N ALA A 484 6.77 11.75 19.33
CA ALA A 484 8.17 11.45 19.03
C ALA A 484 8.42 11.26 17.52
N ARG A 485 7.55 10.52 16.82
CA ARG A 485 7.65 10.29 15.37
C ARG A 485 7.65 11.60 14.57
N THR A 486 6.82 12.56 14.96
CA THR A 486 6.73 13.85 14.27
C THR A 486 7.97 14.70 14.50
N TRP A 487 8.52 14.70 15.71
CA TRP A 487 9.82 15.33 16.00
C TRP A 487 10.95 14.72 15.16
N ALA A 488 11.01 13.39 15.06
CA ALA A 488 12.01 12.69 14.25
C ALA A 488 11.90 13.07 12.77
N ASN A 489 10.68 13.01 12.21
CA ASN A 489 10.42 13.36 10.81
C ASN A 489 10.77 14.83 10.51
N LEU A 490 10.45 15.75 11.42
CA LEU A 490 10.82 17.16 11.30
C LEU A 490 12.34 17.33 11.31
N GLY A 491 13.03 16.67 12.25
CA GLY A 491 14.48 16.75 12.37
C GLY A 491 15.21 16.25 11.13
N ILE A 492 14.81 15.08 10.62
CA ILE A 492 15.35 14.49 9.38
C ILE A 492 15.12 15.43 8.19
N ALA A 493 13.91 15.98 8.04
CA ALA A 493 13.60 16.91 6.96
C ALA A 493 14.42 18.21 7.02
N LEU A 494 14.66 18.75 8.22
CA LEU A 494 15.49 19.95 8.42
C LEU A 494 16.96 19.71 8.08
N ILE A 495 17.52 18.57 8.49
CA ILE A 495 18.92 18.22 8.18
C ILE A 495 19.11 18.10 6.67
N ARG A 496 18.16 17.47 5.97
CA ARG A 496 18.18 17.36 4.51
C ARG A 496 18.15 18.71 3.79
N GLN A 497 17.56 19.74 4.41
CA GLN A 497 17.61 21.13 3.92
C GLN A 497 18.90 21.88 4.30
N GLY A 498 19.86 21.24 4.97
CA GLY A 498 21.08 21.89 5.47
C GLY A 498 20.91 22.63 6.80
N ARG A 499 19.72 22.59 7.42
CA ARG A 499 19.44 23.19 8.75
C ARG A 499 19.79 22.20 9.86
N VAL A 500 21.07 21.84 9.89
CA VAL A 500 21.58 20.69 10.65
C VAL A 500 21.39 20.84 12.16
N ASP A 501 21.65 22.01 12.74
CA ASP A 501 21.54 22.21 14.18
C ASP A 501 20.09 22.14 14.67
N GLU A 502 19.17 22.85 14.00
CA GLU A 502 17.74 22.77 14.32
C GLU A 502 17.19 21.35 14.17
N GLY A 503 17.64 20.63 13.14
CA GLY A 503 17.21 19.27 12.91
C GLY A 503 17.76 18.29 13.95
N ARG A 504 19.00 18.49 14.43
CA ARG A 504 19.57 17.74 15.56
C ARG A 504 18.74 17.93 16.82
N ASP A 505 18.37 19.16 17.15
CA ASP A 505 17.56 19.45 18.34
C ASP A 505 16.20 18.72 18.27
N CYS A 506 15.58 18.69 17.09
CA CYS A 506 14.34 17.95 16.85
C CYS A 506 14.52 16.43 17.02
N CYS A 507 15.57 15.85 16.43
CA CYS A 507 15.89 14.42 16.58
C CYS A 507 16.20 14.06 18.03
N GLN A 508 16.93 14.93 18.76
CA GLN A 508 17.20 14.74 20.18
C GLN A 508 15.91 14.76 20.99
N LYS A 509 14.98 15.68 20.68
CA LYS A 509 13.66 15.72 21.31
C LYS A 509 12.84 14.46 21.07
N ALA A 510 12.89 13.91 19.86
CA ALA A 510 12.25 12.64 19.53
C ALA A 510 12.80 11.50 20.40
N LEU A 511 14.13 11.42 20.54
CA LEU A 511 14.82 10.40 21.33
C LEU A 511 14.64 10.59 22.85
N GLU A 512 14.40 11.80 23.34
CA GLU A 512 13.99 12.03 24.73
C GLU A 512 12.59 11.46 25.02
N LEU A 513 11.69 11.53 24.04
CA LEU A 513 10.31 11.03 24.14
C LEU A 513 10.23 9.51 23.95
N ASP A 514 11.05 8.96 23.04
CA ASP A 514 11.17 7.53 22.76
C ASP A 514 12.65 7.12 22.61
N PRO A 515 13.33 6.78 23.73
CA PRO A 515 14.74 6.43 23.71
C PRO A 515 15.08 5.10 23.00
N ARG A 516 14.08 4.26 22.70
CA ARG A 516 14.27 2.95 22.05
C ARG A 516 13.89 2.98 20.58
N ASN A 517 13.81 4.16 19.97
CA ASN A 517 13.47 4.30 18.57
C ASN A 517 14.69 4.12 17.66
N ALA A 518 15.01 2.88 17.29
CA ALA A 518 16.12 2.57 16.37
C ALA A 518 15.97 3.30 15.03
N GLY A 519 14.73 3.40 14.50
CA GLY A 519 14.43 4.09 13.25
C GLY A 519 14.79 5.59 13.26
N THR A 520 14.63 6.27 14.40
CA THR A 520 15.02 7.68 14.55
C THR A 520 16.54 7.84 14.51
N HIS A 521 17.29 6.95 15.18
CA HIS A 521 18.76 6.93 15.08
C HIS A 521 19.22 6.65 13.65
N TYR A 522 18.63 5.66 12.99
CA TYR A 522 18.94 5.34 11.60
C TYR A 522 18.67 6.52 10.65
N GLY A 523 17.46 7.06 10.66
CA GLY A 523 17.08 8.18 9.79
C GLY A 523 17.89 9.45 10.05
N PHE A 524 18.24 9.72 11.32
CA PHE A 524 19.15 10.80 11.66
C PHE A 524 20.56 10.56 11.09
N GLY A 525 21.06 9.33 11.18
CA GLY A 525 22.34 8.93 10.61
C GLY A 525 22.40 9.11 9.10
N VAL A 526 21.35 8.67 8.38
CA VAL A 526 21.22 8.85 6.92
C VAL A 526 21.30 10.33 6.54
N ALA A 527 20.49 11.16 7.19
CA ALA A 527 20.46 12.59 6.88
C ALA A 527 21.81 13.29 7.15
N LEU A 528 22.57 12.85 8.16
CA LEU A 528 23.91 13.38 8.45
C LEU A 528 24.95 12.97 7.39
N VAL A 529 24.93 11.70 6.95
CA VAL A 529 25.83 11.22 5.88
C VAL A 529 25.54 11.93 4.57
N GLU A 530 24.26 12.17 4.23
CA GLU A 530 23.85 12.96 3.06
C GLU A 530 24.42 14.39 3.07
N GLN A 531 24.69 14.95 4.25
CA GLN A 531 25.33 16.26 4.43
C GLN A 531 26.87 16.18 4.54
N GLY A 532 27.47 15.02 4.27
CA GLY A 532 28.91 14.78 4.35
C GLY A 532 29.46 14.56 5.76
N ARG A 533 28.61 14.44 6.78
CA ARG A 533 29.00 14.29 8.19
C ARG A 533 29.09 12.81 8.59
N VAL A 534 30.01 12.11 7.93
CA VAL A 534 30.09 10.63 7.94
C VAL A 534 30.33 10.07 9.36
N GLU A 535 31.20 10.68 10.16
CA GLU A 535 31.54 10.21 11.51
C GLU A 535 30.34 10.20 12.45
N GLU A 536 29.51 11.25 12.39
CA GLU A 536 28.30 11.35 13.22
C GLU A 536 27.21 10.40 12.73
N GLY A 537 27.10 10.21 11.42
CA GLY A 537 26.21 9.21 10.82
C GLY A 537 26.53 7.80 11.30
N VAL A 538 27.82 7.41 11.27
CA VAL A 538 28.31 6.13 11.79
C VAL A 538 27.95 5.93 13.26
N ALA A 539 28.10 6.96 14.10
CA ALA A 539 27.71 6.87 15.50
C ALA A 539 26.21 6.65 15.68
N CYS A 540 25.38 7.26 14.83
CA CYS A 540 23.94 7.07 14.85
C CYS A 540 23.54 5.65 14.40
N TYR A 541 24.14 5.12 13.33
CA TYR A 541 23.88 3.74 12.89
C TYR A 541 24.26 2.71 13.96
N ARG A 542 25.39 2.88 14.65
CA ARG A 542 25.77 2.01 15.76
C ARG A 542 24.73 2.01 16.88
N LYS A 543 24.21 3.19 17.26
CA LYS A 543 23.11 3.28 18.24
C LYS A 543 21.82 2.61 17.77
N ALA A 544 21.47 2.73 16.49
CA ALA A 544 20.33 2.01 15.93
C ALA A 544 20.51 0.50 16.08
N LEU A 545 21.69 -0.02 15.76
CA LEU A 545 22.04 -1.44 15.86
C LEU A 545 22.22 -1.96 17.30
N GLU A 546 22.55 -1.09 18.26
CA GLU A 546 22.51 -1.43 19.69
C GLU A 546 21.08 -1.71 20.18
N ILE A 547 20.08 -1.05 19.58
CA ILE A 547 18.66 -1.20 19.93
C ILE A 547 18.02 -2.33 19.13
N GLU A 548 18.26 -2.37 17.82
CA GLU A 548 17.72 -3.34 16.86
C GLU A 548 18.86 -3.98 16.06
N PRO A 549 19.44 -5.09 16.56
CA PRO A 549 20.59 -5.74 15.93
C PRO A 549 20.30 -6.38 14.57
N ASP A 550 19.04 -6.64 14.24
CA ASP A 550 18.58 -7.26 12.99
C ASP A 550 18.12 -6.24 11.94
N HIS A 551 18.54 -4.98 12.07
CA HIS A 551 18.22 -3.92 11.11
C HIS A 551 19.16 -3.94 9.89
N ALA A 552 18.75 -4.64 8.82
CA ALA A 552 19.56 -4.86 7.62
C ALA A 552 20.02 -3.55 6.92
N ASP A 553 19.14 -2.56 6.80
CA ASP A 553 19.46 -1.27 6.15
C ASP A 553 20.49 -0.46 6.95
N ALA A 554 20.39 -0.46 8.29
CA ALA A 554 21.35 0.18 9.17
C ALA A 554 22.74 -0.47 9.08
N HIS A 555 22.80 -1.81 9.00
CA HIS A 555 24.05 -2.53 8.71
C HIS A 555 24.64 -2.15 7.35
N SER A 556 23.81 -2.11 6.30
CA SER A 556 24.26 -1.76 4.95
C SER A 556 24.83 -0.34 4.88
N ASN A 557 24.13 0.65 5.44
CA ASN A 557 24.58 2.04 5.43
C ASN A 557 25.77 2.28 6.35
N LEU A 558 25.86 1.57 7.47
CA LEU A 558 27.07 1.58 8.30
C LEU A 558 28.26 1.00 7.55
N GLY A 559 28.07 -0.12 6.84
CA GLY A 559 29.10 -0.74 6.02
C GLY A 559 29.64 0.21 4.97
N LEU A 560 28.75 0.90 4.24
CA LEU A 560 29.12 1.90 3.25
C LEU A 560 29.88 3.08 3.86
N ALA A 561 29.40 3.63 4.97
CA ALA A 561 30.05 4.75 5.66
C ALA A 561 31.44 4.39 6.21
N LEU A 562 31.64 3.15 6.68
CA LEU A 562 32.94 2.66 7.13
C LEU A 562 33.93 2.47 5.99
N VAL A 563 33.46 1.97 4.83
CA VAL A 563 34.29 1.89 3.62
C VAL A 563 34.74 3.28 3.18
N GLN A 564 33.86 4.29 3.24
CA GLN A 564 34.23 5.70 2.97
C GLN A 564 35.30 6.23 3.94
N GLN A 565 35.31 5.77 5.19
CA GLN A 565 36.35 6.09 6.18
C GLN A 565 37.64 5.26 6.02
N GLY A 566 37.72 4.37 5.02
CA GLY A 566 38.85 3.47 4.81
C GLY A 566 38.88 2.24 5.73
N LYS A 567 37.84 2.02 6.54
CA LYS A 567 37.68 0.84 7.42
C LYS A 567 36.99 -0.30 6.68
N ILE A 568 37.61 -0.74 5.59
CA ILE A 568 36.97 -1.62 4.60
C ILE A 568 36.59 -2.97 5.20
N ASP A 569 37.45 -3.58 6.02
CA ASP A 569 37.17 -4.88 6.65
C ASP A 569 35.98 -4.83 7.63
N GLU A 570 35.85 -3.76 8.43
CA GLU A 570 34.70 -3.56 9.32
C GLU A 570 33.41 -3.40 8.49
N GLY A 571 33.49 -2.62 7.41
CA GLY A 571 32.36 -2.41 6.51
C GLY A 571 31.87 -3.69 5.82
N ILE A 572 32.81 -4.56 5.40
CA ILE A 572 32.51 -5.89 4.86
C ILE A 572 31.74 -6.74 5.88
N GLY A 573 32.16 -6.74 7.15
CA GLY A 573 31.46 -7.45 8.21
C GLY A 573 29.98 -7.06 8.30
N HIS A 574 29.69 -5.76 8.22
CA HIS A 574 28.30 -5.29 8.24
C HIS A 574 27.51 -5.61 6.97
N PHE A 575 28.13 -5.60 5.78
CA PHE A 575 27.45 -6.08 4.57
C PHE A 575 27.09 -7.56 4.66
N LEU A 576 27.96 -8.39 5.24
CA LEU A 576 27.67 -9.81 5.47
C LEU A 576 26.44 -9.98 6.38
N THR A 577 26.41 -9.28 7.54
CA THR A 577 25.27 -9.34 8.45
C THR A 577 23.97 -8.84 7.79
N ALA A 578 24.02 -7.76 7.01
CA ALA A 578 22.86 -7.27 6.26
C ALA A 578 22.31 -8.33 5.28
N LEU A 579 23.19 -9.08 4.61
CA LEU A 579 22.83 -10.14 3.67
C LEU A 579 22.41 -11.45 4.37
N GLU A 580 22.85 -11.69 5.61
CA GLU A 580 22.33 -12.78 6.46
C GLU A 580 20.89 -12.52 6.87
N ILE A 581 20.55 -11.27 7.20
CA ILE A 581 19.20 -10.86 7.56
C ILE A 581 18.29 -10.80 6.32
N ALA A 582 18.76 -10.18 5.25
CA ALA A 582 18.01 -9.96 4.02
C ALA A 582 18.88 -10.28 2.78
N PRO A 583 18.80 -11.51 2.24
CA PRO A 583 19.73 -12.02 1.23
C PRO A 583 19.52 -11.46 -0.19
N ASP A 584 18.32 -10.95 -0.49
CA ASP A 584 17.90 -10.54 -1.84
C ASP A 584 18.10 -9.04 -2.08
N GLN A 585 19.27 -8.50 -1.69
CA GLN A 585 19.60 -7.08 -1.81
C GLN A 585 20.71 -6.81 -2.84
N ALA A 586 20.33 -6.48 -4.07
CA ALA A 586 21.27 -6.21 -5.17
C ALA A 586 22.22 -5.04 -4.87
N GLU A 587 21.71 -3.97 -4.23
CA GLU A 587 22.50 -2.80 -3.87
C GLU A 587 23.60 -3.14 -2.84
N VAL A 588 23.23 -3.84 -1.76
CA VAL A 588 24.16 -4.28 -0.73
C VAL A 588 25.25 -5.17 -1.31
N ARG A 589 24.88 -6.10 -2.21
CA ARG A 589 25.85 -6.96 -2.92
C ARG A 589 26.79 -6.16 -3.83
N ASN A 590 26.29 -5.14 -4.52
CA ASN A 590 27.15 -4.24 -5.30
C ASN A 590 28.14 -3.48 -4.40
N ASN A 591 27.67 -2.90 -3.29
CA ASN A 591 28.49 -2.16 -2.36
C ASN A 591 29.55 -3.06 -1.70
N PHE A 592 29.16 -4.28 -1.36
CA PHE A 592 30.08 -5.30 -0.85
C PHE A 592 31.13 -5.71 -1.90
N GLY A 593 30.70 -5.99 -3.14
CA GLY A 593 31.62 -6.29 -4.24
C GLY A 593 32.60 -5.15 -4.52
N HIS A 594 32.15 -3.89 -4.41
CA HIS A 594 33.00 -2.71 -4.53
C HIS A 594 34.05 -2.63 -3.40
N ALA A 595 33.67 -2.92 -2.16
CA ALA A 595 34.59 -2.97 -1.03
C ALA A 595 35.64 -4.09 -1.19
N LEU A 596 35.24 -5.28 -1.65
CA LEU A 596 36.15 -6.39 -1.93
C LEU A 596 37.15 -6.08 -3.04
N LEU A 597 36.70 -5.36 -4.08
CA LEU A 597 37.56 -4.89 -5.16
C LEU A 597 38.66 -3.95 -4.63
N GLN A 598 38.35 -3.07 -3.67
CA GLN A 598 39.36 -2.18 -3.06
C GLN A 598 40.43 -2.95 -2.27
N LEU A 599 40.09 -4.10 -1.67
CA LEU A 599 41.04 -5.00 -1.00
C LEU A 599 41.80 -5.94 -1.96
N GLY A 600 41.50 -5.91 -3.26
CA GLY A 600 42.06 -6.83 -4.24
C GLY A 600 41.53 -8.27 -4.14
N ARG A 601 40.43 -8.51 -3.42
CA ARG A 601 39.76 -9.82 -3.30
C ARG A 601 38.87 -10.08 -4.51
N LEU A 602 39.51 -10.23 -5.68
CA LEU A 602 38.83 -10.19 -6.99
C LEU A 602 37.79 -11.31 -7.18
N ASP A 603 38.07 -12.53 -6.74
CA ASP A 603 37.16 -13.67 -6.95
C ASP A 603 35.88 -13.54 -6.11
N GLU A 604 36.00 -13.01 -4.90
CA GLU A 604 34.85 -12.75 -4.04
C GLU A 604 34.04 -11.56 -4.56
N ALA A 605 34.70 -10.50 -5.03
CA ALA A 605 34.04 -9.38 -5.67
C ALA A 605 33.25 -9.83 -6.91
N LEU A 606 33.84 -10.69 -7.75
CA LEU A 606 33.20 -11.29 -8.92
C LEU A 606 31.91 -12.02 -8.54
N LEU A 607 31.94 -12.83 -7.47
CA LEU A 607 30.79 -13.58 -7.00
C LEU A 607 29.66 -12.64 -6.58
N GLN A 608 29.94 -11.67 -5.70
CA GLN A 608 28.90 -10.76 -5.19
C GLN A 608 28.26 -9.93 -6.30
N LEU A 609 29.06 -9.43 -7.25
CA LEU A 609 28.57 -8.61 -8.37
C LEU A 609 27.75 -9.42 -9.37
N ARG A 610 28.07 -10.70 -9.59
CA ARG A 610 27.24 -11.59 -10.40
C ARG A 610 25.89 -11.83 -9.75
N THR A 611 25.87 -12.13 -8.45
CA THR A 611 24.60 -12.30 -7.72
C THR A 611 23.79 -11.00 -7.68
N ALA A 612 24.43 -9.83 -7.60
CA ALA A 612 23.73 -8.55 -7.73
C ALA A 612 23.00 -8.40 -9.07
N LEU A 613 23.63 -8.85 -10.17
CA LEU A 613 23.04 -8.81 -11.52
C LEU A 613 22.04 -9.94 -11.78
N GLU A 614 22.11 -11.06 -11.06
CA GLU A 614 21.04 -12.07 -11.06
C GLU A 614 19.75 -11.51 -10.44
N LEU A 615 19.87 -10.70 -9.39
CA LEU A 615 18.75 -10.04 -8.73
C LEU A 615 18.24 -8.82 -9.53
N ALA A 616 19.15 -8.03 -10.10
CA ALA A 616 18.84 -6.83 -10.86
C ALA A 616 19.70 -6.76 -12.15
N PRO A 617 19.23 -7.37 -13.26
CA PRO A 617 20.00 -7.47 -14.50
C PRO A 617 20.44 -6.13 -15.09
N ASP A 618 19.64 -5.08 -14.93
CA ASP A 618 19.90 -3.76 -15.52
C ASP A 618 20.67 -2.82 -14.56
N TYR A 619 21.27 -3.35 -13.48
CA TYR A 619 21.92 -2.51 -12.47
C TYR A 619 23.28 -1.97 -12.95
N ALA A 620 23.26 -0.74 -13.48
CA ALA A 620 24.40 -0.10 -14.13
C ALA A 620 25.68 -0.05 -13.27
N SER A 621 25.58 0.29 -11.98
CA SER A 621 26.73 0.33 -11.07
C SER A 621 27.37 -1.04 -10.86
N ALA A 622 26.56 -2.11 -10.76
CA ALA A 622 27.05 -3.48 -10.63
C ALA A 622 27.76 -3.95 -11.91
N HIS A 623 27.21 -3.61 -13.07
CA HIS A 623 27.89 -3.84 -14.35
C HIS A 623 29.24 -3.14 -14.44
N ASN A 624 29.32 -1.85 -14.08
CA ASN A 624 30.59 -1.13 -14.08
C ASN A 624 31.61 -1.74 -13.10
N ASN A 625 31.20 -2.09 -11.88
CA ASN A 625 32.08 -2.73 -10.91
C ASN A 625 32.55 -4.12 -11.36
N LEU A 626 31.68 -4.89 -12.01
CA LEU A 626 32.04 -6.20 -12.58
C LEU A 626 33.03 -6.04 -13.75
N GLY A 627 32.83 -5.04 -14.60
CA GLY A 627 33.77 -4.66 -15.65
C GLY A 627 35.16 -4.35 -15.09
N ARG A 628 35.24 -3.66 -13.95
CA ARG A 628 36.51 -3.37 -13.26
C ARG A 628 37.22 -4.63 -12.78
N VAL A 629 36.48 -5.54 -12.12
CA VAL A 629 37.03 -6.85 -11.69
C VAL A 629 37.59 -7.63 -12.89
N LEU A 630 36.82 -7.71 -13.98
CA LEU A 630 37.22 -8.43 -15.20
C LEU A 630 38.43 -7.78 -15.90
N THR A 631 38.53 -6.46 -15.86
CA THR A 631 39.70 -5.72 -16.39
C THR A 631 40.96 -6.10 -15.62
N LEU A 632 40.91 -6.16 -14.29
CA LEU A 632 42.04 -6.58 -13.46
C LEU A 632 42.41 -8.06 -13.66
N GLN A 633 41.45 -8.90 -14.04
CA GLN A 633 41.70 -10.30 -14.44
C GLN A 633 42.22 -10.46 -15.88
N GLY A 634 42.37 -9.36 -16.65
CA GLY A 634 42.79 -9.39 -18.06
C GLY A 634 41.71 -9.85 -19.05
N ARG A 635 40.46 -9.99 -18.60
CA ARG A 635 39.31 -10.46 -19.40
C ARG A 635 38.63 -9.30 -20.13
N PHE A 636 39.39 -8.62 -20.99
CA PHE A 636 38.99 -7.34 -21.59
C PHE A 636 37.73 -7.41 -22.45
N GLY A 637 37.50 -8.52 -23.17
CA GLY A 637 36.29 -8.69 -23.99
C GLY A 637 35.01 -8.71 -23.16
N GLU A 638 35.01 -9.41 -22.03
CA GLU A 638 33.86 -9.45 -21.11
C GLU A 638 33.70 -8.13 -20.35
N ALA A 639 34.82 -7.52 -19.93
CA ALA A 639 34.81 -6.22 -19.27
C ALA A 639 34.14 -5.15 -20.15
N ARG A 640 34.47 -5.12 -21.45
CA ARG A 640 33.85 -4.23 -22.44
C ARG A 640 32.32 -4.36 -22.43
N SER A 641 31.79 -5.58 -22.57
CA SER A 641 30.35 -5.82 -22.61
C SER A 641 29.64 -5.30 -21.36
N HIS A 642 30.25 -5.46 -20.19
CA HIS A 642 29.68 -4.95 -18.94
C HIS A 642 29.76 -3.42 -18.84
N TYR A 643 30.82 -2.77 -19.30
CA TYR A 643 30.84 -1.30 -19.34
C TYR A 643 29.84 -0.73 -20.35
N GLU A 644 29.63 -1.38 -21.50
CA GLU A 644 28.59 -1.00 -22.46
C GLU A 644 27.19 -1.15 -21.85
N ALA A 645 26.93 -2.22 -21.11
CA ALA A 645 25.67 -2.39 -20.36
C ALA A 645 25.50 -1.32 -19.26
N ALA A 646 26.56 -0.95 -18.55
CA ALA A 646 26.52 0.13 -17.57
C ALA A 646 26.16 1.48 -18.23
N LEU A 647 26.71 1.78 -19.41
CA LEU A 647 26.39 3.00 -20.17
C LEU A 647 24.98 2.97 -20.77
N ALA A 648 24.46 1.80 -21.14
CA ALA A 648 23.07 1.67 -21.57
C ALA A 648 22.09 2.07 -20.45
N GLY A 649 22.41 1.73 -19.20
CA GLY A 649 21.63 2.14 -18.03
C GLY A 649 21.86 3.59 -17.58
N ALA A 650 23.08 4.11 -17.68
CA ALA A 650 23.42 5.48 -17.29
C ALA A 650 24.42 6.12 -18.29
N PRO A 651 23.92 6.75 -19.38
CA PRO A 651 24.76 7.19 -20.50
C PRO A 651 25.58 8.45 -20.23
N ASN A 652 25.30 9.19 -19.14
CA ASN A 652 26.00 10.43 -18.80
C ASN A 652 26.94 10.27 -17.60
N GLU A 653 27.33 9.03 -17.27
CA GLU A 653 28.26 8.76 -16.18
C GLU A 653 29.72 8.79 -16.66
N ALA A 654 30.45 9.83 -16.25
CA ALA A 654 31.83 10.05 -16.69
C ALA A 654 32.76 8.89 -16.33
N GLN A 655 32.54 8.27 -15.16
CA GLN A 655 33.34 7.12 -14.70
C GLN A 655 33.17 5.90 -15.61
N PHE A 656 31.96 5.67 -16.13
CA PHE A 656 31.68 4.51 -16.99
C PHE A 656 32.36 4.69 -18.35
N HIS A 657 32.27 5.89 -18.93
CA HIS A 657 33.03 6.27 -20.12
C HIS A 657 34.54 6.14 -19.90
N HIS A 658 35.05 6.59 -18.76
CA HIS A 658 36.47 6.49 -18.42
C HIS A 658 36.94 5.03 -18.36
N ASN A 659 36.20 4.16 -17.67
CA ASN A 659 36.56 2.75 -17.53
C ASN A 659 36.48 1.99 -18.87
N LEU A 660 35.46 2.28 -19.69
CA LEU A 660 35.34 1.71 -21.03
C LEU A 660 36.48 2.19 -21.95
N SER A 661 36.80 3.48 -21.91
CA SER A 661 37.90 4.07 -22.66
C SER A 661 39.24 3.39 -22.33
N HIS A 662 39.50 3.16 -21.04
CA HIS A 662 40.70 2.47 -20.58
C HIS A 662 40.80 1.04 -21.12
N VAL A 663 39.73 0.24 -21.00
CA VAL A 663 39.77 -1.16 -21.49
C VAL A 663 39.89 -1.23 -23.01
N LEU A 664 39.25 -0.32 -23.75
CA LEU A 664 39.35 -0.24 -25.21
C LEU A 664 40.79 0.08 -25.65
N ALA A 665 41.47 0.97 -24.93
CA ALA A 665 42.88 1.27 -25.19
C ALA A 665 43.77 0.03 -24.98
N GLN A 666 43.53 -0.74 -23.91
CA GLN A 666 44.25 -2.01 -23.67
C GLN A 666 43.97 -3.08 -24.75
N MET A 667 42.80 -3.03 -25.38
CA MET A 667 42.45 -3.89 -26.51
C MET A 667 43.01 -3.40 -27.86
N GLY A 668 43.72 -2.25 -27.90
CA GLY A 668 44.22 -1.64 -29.14
C GLY A 668 43.15 -0.93 -29.97
N LYS A 669 41.93 -0.76 -29.44
CA LYS A 669 40.81 -0.07 -30.09
C LYS A 669 40.90 1.44 -29.85
N VAL A 670 41.99 2.06 -30.31
CA VAL A 670 42.38 3.43 -29.95
C VAL A 670 41.31 4.47 -30.34
N ALA A 671 40.69 4.36 -31.52
CA ALA A 671 39.65 5.30 -31.95
C ALA A 671 38.39 5.26 -31.07
N GLU A 672 37.92 4.06 -30.69
CA GLU A 672 36.79 3.91 -29.76
C GLU A 672 37.19 4.42 -28.35
N ALA A 673 38.42 4.14 -27.91
CA ALA A 673 38.93 4.63 -26.63
C ALA A 673 38.94 6.16 -26.55
N ILE A 674 39.41 6.84 -27.60
CA ILE A 674 39.41 8.30 -27.71
C ILE A 674 38.00 8.87 -27.65
N HIS A 675 37.03 8.24 -28.32
CA HIS A 675 35.63 8.67 -28.28
C HIS A 675 35.09 8.68 -26.84
N HIS A 676 35.22 7.56 -26.12
CA HIS A 676 34.76 7.49 -24.73
C HIS A 676 35.60 8.37 -23.79
N GLY A 677 36.90 8.51 -24.03
CA GLY A 677 37.80 9.36 -23.25
C GLY A 677 37.44 10.84 -23.35
N ARG A 678 37.10 11.33 -24.56
CA ARG A 678 36.56 12.68 -24.78
C ARG A 678 35.26 12.88 -24.02
N ARG A 679 34.32 11.93 -24.13
CA ARG A 679 33.03 12.02 -23.43
C ARG A 679 33.19 12.08 -21.91
N ALA A 680 34.10 11.28 -21.33
CA ALA A 680 34.43 11.35 -19.92
C ALA A 680 35.03 12.71 -19.50
N ALA A 681 35.89 13.29 -20.34
CA ALA A 681 36.46 14.61 -20.10
C ALA A 681 35.41 15.74 -20.16
N GLU A 682 34.53 15.71 -21.16
CA GLU A 682 33.39 16.64 -21.30
C GLU A 682 32.47 16.58 -20.09
N LEU A 683 32.04 15.39 -19.69
CA LEU A 683 31.15 15.21 -18.54
C LEU A 683 31.79 15.67 -17.22
N ARG A 684 33.09 15.41 -16.99
CA ARG A 684 33.80 15.92 -15.80
C ARG A 684 33.99 17.43 -15.84
N LYS A 685 34.21 18.02 -17.02
CA LYS A 685 34.27 19.47 -17.19
C LYS A 685 32.92 20.12 -16.84
N GLU A 686 31.81 19.53 -17.31
CA GLU A 686 30.47 20.03 -17.02
C GLU A 686 30.09 19.90 -15.54
N THR A 687 30.44 18.78 -14.91
CA THR A 687 30.02 18.48 -13.53
C THR A 687 30.95 19.06 -12.46
N LEU A 688 32.26 19.05 -12.68
CA LEU A 688 33.27 19.45 -11.68
C LEU A 688 33.98 20.76 -12.02
N GLY A 689 33.89 21.22 -13.26
CA GLY A 689 34.58 22.41 -13.77
C GLY A 689 35.99 22.15 -14.31
N GLU A 690 36.51 23.12 -15.06
CA GLU A 690 37.79 23.00 -15.79
C GLU A 690 39.05 22.97 -14.93
N ARG A 691 38.94 23.29 -13.64
CA ARG A 691 40.06 23.26 -12.69
C ARG A 691 40.07 22.01 -11.81
N HIS A 692 39.12 21.09 -11.98
CA HIS A 692 39.06 19.92 -11.10
C HIS A 692 40.18 18.91 -11.44
N PRO A 693 40.88 18.34 -10.43
CA PRO A 693 41.90 17.31 -10.65
C PRO A 693 41.44 16.12 -11.51
N ASP A 694 40.20 15.66 -11.36
CA ASP A 694 39.65 14.55 -12.15
C ASP A 694 39.42 14.91 -13.63
N TYR A 695 39.15 16.18 -13.93
CA TYR A 695 39.12 16.65 -15.31
C TYR A 695 40.53 16.61 -15.92
N ALA A 696 41.54 17.06 -15.17
CA ALA A 696 42.94 16.93 -15.57
C ALA A 696 43.35 15.46 -15.77
N ALA A 697 42.91 14.55 -14.91
CA ALA A 697 43.13 13.11 -15.09
C ALA A 697 42.49 12.57 -16.39
N SER A 698 41.27 13.00 -16.73
CA SER A 698 40.67 12.67 -18.03
C SER A 698 41.49 13.19 -19.21
N LEU A 699 41.96 14.44 -19.15
CA LEU A 699 42.80 15.03 -20.19
C LEU A 699 44.13 14.29 -20.34
N ASN A 700 44.77 13.92 -19.22
CA ASN A 700 46.02 13.17 -19.24
C ASN A 700 45.84 11.81 -19.92
N ASN A 701 44.80 11.06 -19.54
CA ASN A 701 44.50 9.76 -20.13
C ASN A 701 44.16 9.87 -21.63
N LEU A 702 43.40 10.90 -22.01
CA LEU A 702 43.10 11.17 -23.42
C LEU A 702 44.38 11.53 -24.20
N GLY A 703 45.29 12.30 -23.61
CA GLY A 703 46.60 12.62 -24.19
C GLY A 703 47.45 11.36 -24.45
N LEU A 704 47.46 10.41 -23.51
CA LEU A 704 48.13 9.11 -23.70
C LEU A 704 47.51 8.28 -24.83
N MET A 705 46.20 8.39 -25.07
CA MET A 705 45.54 7.73 -26.20
C MET A 705 45.89 8.38 -27.53
N TYR A 706 45.99 9.71 -27.60
CA TYR A 706 46.49 10.39 -28.80
C TYR A 706 47.94 10.07 -29.10
N GLN A 707 48.76 9.89 -28.05
CA GLN A 707 50.12 9.41 -28.20
C GLN A 707 50.17 8.04 -28.88
N SER A 708 49.32 7.10 -28.44
CA SER A 708 49.29 5.76 -29.03
C SER A 708 48.72 5.74 -30.45
N GLU A 709 47.88 6.72 -30.81
CA GLU A 709 47.43 6.98 -32.19
C GLU A 709 48.53 7.61 -33.08
N GLY A 710 49.56 8.22 -32.48
CA GLY A 710 50.63 8.94 -33.18
C GLY A 710 50.39 10.45 -33.34
N ASP A 711 49.28 10.99 -32.83
CA ASP A 711 48.98 12.43 -32.82
C ASP A 711 49.68 13.12 -31.63
N HIS A 712 51.01 13.21 -31.73
CA HIS A 712 51.85 13.76 -30.66
C HIS A 712 51.56 15.24 -30.36
N ALA A 713 51.07 16.00 -31.35
CA ALA A 713 50.72 17.41 -31.17
C ALA A 713 49.48 17.59 -30.29
N ARG A 714 48.41 16.82 -30.54
CA ARG A 714 47.24 16.84 -29.63
C ARG A 714 47.56 16.26 -28.26
N ALA A 715 48.37 15.21 -28.20
CA ALA A 715 48.83 14.64 -26.93
C ALA A 715 49.55 15.70 -26.08
N GLU A 716 50.46 16.48 -26.68
CA GLU A 716 51.16 17.57 -26.01
C GLU A 716 50.19 18.60 -25.43
N GLN A 717 49.23 19.08 -26.24
CA GLN A 717 48.26 20.10 -25.80
C GLN A 717 47.46 19.63 -24.58
N LEU A 718 46.96 18.39 -24.60
CA LEU A 718 46.14 17.83 -23.52
C LEU A 718 46.98 17.58 -22.26
N LEU A 719 48.18 17.02 -22.39
CA LEU A 719 49.06 16.73 -21.27
C LEU A 719 49.60 18.01 -20.62
N ARG A 720 49.90 19.05 -21.39
CA ARG A 720 50.28 20.37 -20.85
C ARG A 720 49.15 20.93 -20.02
N ARG A 721 47.92 20.89 -20.55
CA ARG A 721 46.74 21.41 -19.84
C ARG A 721 46.46 20.62 -18.55
N ALA A 722 46.54 19.29 -18.58
CA ALA A 722 46.39 18.46 -17.39
C ALA A 722 47.43 18.78 -16.32
N THR A 723 48.70 18.91 -16.74
CA THR A 723 49.83 19.19 -15.84
C THR A 723 49.71 20.58 -15.21
N GLU A 724 49.27 21.58 -15.98
CA GLU A 724 49.01 22.93 -15.46
C GLU A 724 47.90 22.94 -14.42
N ILE A 725 46.78 22.25 -14.68
CA ILE A 725 45.69 22.13 -13.71
C ILE A 725 46.19 21.47 -12.42
N TRP A 726 46.87 20.32 -12.51
CA TRP A 726 47.42 19.65 -11.32
C TRP A 726 48.42 20.51 -10.55
N LYS A 727 49.26 21.29 -11.25
CA LYS A 727 50.16 22.25 -10.62
C LYS A 727 49.39 23.28 -9.79
N GLU A 728 48.36 23.89 -10.39
CA GLU A 728 47.55 24.92 -9.75
C GLU A 728 46.72 24.37 -8.57
N THR A 729 46.20 23.15 -8.70
CA THR A 729 45.20 22.63 -7.75
C THR A 729 45.79 21.72 -6.66
N LEU A 730 46.80 20.92 -7.01
CA LEU A 730 47.41 19.94 -6.11
C LEU A 730 48.83 20.35 -5.66
N GLY A 731 49.44 21.30 -6.36
CA GLY A 731 50.82 21.75 -6.10
C GLY A 731 51.89 20.88 -6.75
N GLU A 732 53.12 21.40 -6.78
CA GLU A 732 54.25 20.77 -7.50
C GLU A 732 54.79 19.50 -6.83
N THR A 733 54.44 19.24 -5.57
CA THR A 733 54.86 18.04 -4.84
C THR A 733 53.92 16.86 -5.05
N HIS A 734 52.78 17.06 -5.73
CA HIS A 734 51.80 15.98 -5.91
C HIS A 734 52.29 14.97 -6.97
N PRO A 735 52.12 13.65 -6.73
CA PRO A 735 52.54 12.61 -7.68
C PRO A 735 51.96 12.78 -9.10
N ASP A 736 50.73 13.27 -9.21
CA ASP A 736 50.08 13.49 -10.52
C ASP A 736 50.75 14.60 -11.34
N TYR A 737 51.24 15.67 -10.69
CA TYR A 737 52.01 16.70 -11.39
C TYR A 737 53.30 16.12 -11.96
N ALA A 738 54.03 15.33 -11.17
CA ALA A 738 55.22 14.62 -11.64
C ALA A 738 54.90 13.61 -12.75
N ALA A 739 53.75 12.93 -12.69
CA ALA A 739 53.27 12.04 -13.75
C ALA A 739 52.97 12.79 -15.05
N GLY A 740 52.30 13.95 -14.98
CA GLY A 740 52.04 14.80 -16.13
C GLY A 740 53.33 15.28 -16.81
N LEU A 741 54.33 15.71 -16.02
CA LEU A 741 55.66 16.06 -16.53
C LEU A 741 56.37 14.87 -17.20
N ARG A 742 56.32 13.67 -16.62
CA ARG A 742 56.88 12.46 -17.27
C ARG A 742 56.25 12.20 -18.62
N ASN A 743 54.93 12.26 -18.70
CA ASN A 743 54.21 12.05 -19.96
C ASN A 743 54.59 13.11 -20.99
N LEU A 744 54.72 14.38 -20.59
CA LEU A 744 55.22 15.45 -21.46
C LEU A 744 56.64 15.21 -21.96
N ALA A 745 57.56 14.73 -21.12
CA ALA A 745 58.92 14.42 -21.55
C ALA A 745 58.95 13.34 -22.63
N VAL A 746 58.08 12.32 -22.52
CA VAL A 746 57.93 11.28 -23.54
C VAL A 746 57.40 11.88 -24.86
N ILE A 747 56.42 12.78 -24.79
CA ILE A 747 55.90 13.46 -26.00
C ILE A 747 56.93 14.36 -26.65
N TYR A 748 57.69 15.15 -25.90
CA TYR A 748 58.75 16.00 -26.48
C TYR A 748 59.82 15.18 -27.18
N ARG A 749 60.21 14.03 -26.63
CA ARG A 749 61.10 13.10 -27.30
C ARG A 749 60.50 12.59 -28.62
N ALA A 750 59.21 12.23 -28.62
CA ALA A 750 58.52 11.76 -29.82
C ALA A 750 58.40 12.86 -30.90
N LEU A 751 58.31 14.12 -30.50
CA LEU A 751 58.32 15.30 -31.39
C LEU A 751 59.73 15.72 -31.85
N GLY A 752 60.79 15.09 -31.34
CA GLY A 752 62.18 15.41 -31.66
C GLY A 752 62.78 16.57 -30.86
N ASP A 753 62.04 17.16 -29.92
CA ASP A 753 62.50 18.25 -29.05
C ASP A 753 63.25 17.69 -27.83
N ARG A 754 64.49 17.26 -28.08
CA ARG A 754 65.34 16.63 -27.05
C ARG A 754 65.66 17.57 -25.89
N GLU A 755 65.78 18.87 -26.15
CA GLU A 755 66.12 19.86 -25.15
C GLU A 755 64.99 20.05 -24.12
N ARG A 756 63.74 20.22 -24.59
CA ARG A 756 62.59 20.28 -23.67
C ARG A 756 62.37 18.97 -22.95
N ALA A 757 62.52 17.83 -23.64
CA ALA A 757 62.42 16.52 -23.00
C ALA A 757 63.43 16.37 -21.84
N ALA A 758 64.69 16.73 -22.05
CA ALA A 758 65.74 16.67 -21.02
C ALA A 758 65.50 17.67 -19.88
N THR A 759 64.93 18.84 -20.17
CA THR A 759 64.57 19.85 -19.16
C THR A 759 63.47 19.33 -18.25
N VAL A 760 62.40 18.76 -18.82
CA VAL A 760 61.30 18.20 -18.04
C VAL A 760 61.74 16.96 -17.25
N CYS A 761 62.59 16.09 -17.81
CA CYS A 761 63.17 14.98 -17.04
C CYS A 761 63.97 15.43 -15.83
N ARG A 762 64.78 16.49 -15.96
CA ARG A 762 65.51 17.08 -14.82
C ARG A 762 64.55 17.62 -13.77
N GLN A 763 63.49 18.31 -14.20
CA GLN A 763 62.45 18.79 -13.28
C GLN A 763 61.75 17.65 -12.53
N VAL A 764 61.44 16.54 -13.21
CA VAL A 764 60.88 15.35 -12.53
C VAL A 764 61.85 14.78 -11.51
N LEU A 765 63.16 14.72 -11.82
CA LEU A 765 64.19 14.21 -10.91
C LEU A 765 64.48 15.14 -9.73
N GLU A 766 64.27 16.45 -9.88
CA GLU A 766 64.32 17.40 -8.77
C GLU A 766 63.16 17.17 -7.79
N LEU A 767 61.96 16.89 -8.32
CA LEU A 767 60.76 16.61 -7.52
C LEU A 767 60.79 15.19 -6.91
N ASN A 768 61.32 14.23 -7.66
CA ASN A 768 61.46 12.83 -7.26
C ASN A 768 62.80 12.24 -7.76
N PRO A 769 63.88 12.35 -6.96
CA PRO A 769 65.19 11.83 -7.32
C PRO A 769 65.23 10.31 -7.57
N GLY A 770 64.22 9.57 -7.11
CA GLY A 770 64.08 8.12 -7.30
C GLY A 770 63.39 7.72 -8.61
N ASP A 771 62.96 8.66 -9.46
CA ASP A 771 62.17 8.34 -10.65
C ASP A 771 63.01 7.67 -11.75
N ALA A 772 62.92 6.34 -11.82
CA ALA A 772 63.68 5.51 -12.75
C ALA A 772 63.32 5.80 -14.22
N GLN A 773 62.07 6.16 -14.52
CA GLN A 773 61.63 6.44 -15.89
C GLN A 773 62.18 7.77 -16.38
N ALA A 774 62.13 8.82 -15.56
CA ALA A 774 62.72 10.11 -15.91
C ALA A 774 64.24 10.02 -16.06
N ARG A 775 64.92 9.25 -15.20
CA ARG A 775 66.37 8.98 -15.31
C ARG A 775 66.72 8.25 -16.60
N TYR A 776 66.01 7.16 -16.91
CA TYR A 776 66.20 6.41 -18.14
C TYR A 776 65.93 7.25 -19.40
N LEU A 777 64.86 8.06 -19.38
CA LEU A 777 64.54 8.93 -20.50
C LEU A 777 65.61 10.02 -20.69
N LEU A 778 66.17 10.55 -19.59
CA LEU A 778 67.26 11.52 -19.65
C LEU A 778 68.56 10.91 -20.21
N GLU A 779 68.89 9.66 -19.84
CA GLU A 779 70.01 8.92 -20.41
C GLU A 779 69.85 8.68 -21.92
N LEU A 780 68.64 8.33 -22.37
CA LEU A 780 68.32 8.18 -23.80
C LEU A 780 68.42 9.49 -24.60
N LEU A 781 68.36 10.63 -23.92
CA LEU A 781 68.41 11.96 -24.53
C LEU A 781 69.82 12.56 -24.54
N ALA A 782 70.78 11.94 -23.84
CA ALA A 782 72.18 12.30 -23.88
C ALA A 782 72.73 12.26 -25.33
N PRO A 783 73.67 13.16 -25.67
CA PRO A 783 74.16 13.35 -27.05
C PRO A 783 74.85 12.13 -27.65
#